data_AF-A0A7J6H2D4-F1
#
_entry.id   AF-A0A7J6H2D4-F1
#
_cell.length_a   1.000
_cell.length_b   1.000
_cell.length_c   1.000
_cell.angle_alpha   90.00
_cell.angle_beta   90.00
_cell.angle_gamma   90.00
#
_symmetry.space_group_name_H-M   'P 1'
#
loop_
_entity.id
_entity.type
_entity.pdbx_description
1 polymer ?
#
loop_
_entity_poly.entity_id
_entity_poly.type
_entity_poly.pdbx_seq_one_letter_code
_entity_poly.pdbx_strand_id
1 'polypeptide(L)'
;MENLISLVNKIQRACTALGDHGEANALPTLWDALPAIAVVGGQSSGKSSVLESVVGKDFLPRGSGIVTRRPLVLQLHKIAEGSREYAEFLHLPRKRFTDFAAVRKEISDETDRETGRSKQISSVPIHLSIFSPNVVNLTLIDLPGLTKVAVVSPANQDLATSDAIKISREVDPTGERTLGVLTKIDLMDKGTDAVEILEGKSYRLKFPWVGVVNRSQQDINKNVDMIAARRREREYFATTPEYKHLAHRMGSEHLAKMLSKHLETVIKSKIPGIQSLIAKTVSDLETELSRLGKPIAADAGGKLYSIMEICRIFDQIYKEHLDGVRPGGDKIYNVFDNQLPAALKRLQFDKQLAMENIRKLITEADGYQPHLIAPEQGYRRLIESTLITIRGPAEAAVDAVHSLLKDLIHKAINETLELRQYPGLRVEVTNAAIESLERMRDESKKATLQLVDMESSYLTVDFFRKLPQDVEKGGNPSHSIFDRYNDSYLRRIGTTVLAYVNMVCSSLRNSIPKSIVYCQVREAKRSLLDHFFADLGKLEQKRLSSLLNEDPAVMERRAALAKRLEENENHRRSVAASLVQGVYIIERDRQEKRLGDQAIAPPWWEFFHFQLFRQLVDDADSSIFGAIYEFKPPTAQFNHSLDGSPRYVIAFRGTLTKPGSFSRDIELNIHFLQHGLHRTSRFEIAIQAVRNMVALVGDSNVWLAGHSLGSAMAMLAGKNMAKTGIFLNSFLFNPPFFSAPVERIKDKNIKHGIRFATSVITAGLTIAMKATQQRGPSEDPFTALSAWTPYLFVNPADHIGSEYIGYFEHRKKMDDIGAGAIERLATQNSVGGLFMKAIGKESEPMHLIPSANLVINTTPARDLKEAHGIHQWWRDNMQLESKLYSYR
;
A
#
# COMPACT_ATOMS: atom_id res chain seq x y z
N MET A 1 10.19 24.77 -18.81
CA MET A 1 9.95 24.02 -20.07
C MET A 1 11.02 22.98 -20.38
N GLU A 2 12.30 23.19 -20.05
CA GLU A 2 13.41 22.22 -20.31
C GLU A 2 13.24 20.79 -19.71
N ASN A 3 12.23 20.56 -18.87
CA ASN A 3 12.03 19.30 -18.14
C ASN A 3 11.33 18.17 -18.92
N LEU A 4 10.64 18.44 -20.04
CA LEU A 4 9.84 17.41 -20.75
C LEU A 4 10.71 16.30 -21.37
N ILE A 5 11.77 16.67 -22.07
CA ILE A 5 12.75 15.72 -22.62
C ILE A 5 13.47 15.00 -21.47
N SER A 6 13.74 15.69 -20.37
CA SER A 6 14.31 15.09 -19.14
C SER A 6 13.39 14.03 -18.52
N LEU A 7 12.07 14.25 -18.47
CA LEU A 7 11.12 13.23 -18.02
C LEU A 7 11.16 11.99 -18.92
N VAL A 8 11.01 12.16 -20.23
CA VAL A 8 10.99 11.03 -21.17
C VAL A 8 12.30 10.24 -21.08
N ASN A 9 13.43 10.92 -20.90
CA ASN A 9 14.72 10.30 -20.65
C ASN A 9 14.79 9.49 -19.35
N LYS A 10 14.10 9.93 -18.29
CA LYS A 10 13.97 9.17 -17.03
C LYS A 10 13.08 7.94 -17.20
N ILE A 11 11.90 8.08 -17.81
CA ILE A 11 10.98 6.96 -18.06
C ILE A 11 11.68 5.91 -18.95
N GLN A 12 12.38 6.33 -19.99
CA GLN A 12 13.22 5.45 -20.81
C GLN A 12 14.23 4.68 -19.95
N ARG A 13 15.09 5.36 -19.17
CA ARG A 13 16.08 4.68 -18.32
C ARG A 13 15.45 3.69 -17.33
N ALA A 14 14.26 4.01 -16.79
CA ALA A 14 13.53 3.10 -15.91
C ALA A 14 13.06 1.85 -16.64
N CYS A 15 12.47 1.98 -17.84
CA CYS A 15 12.07 0.84 -18.69
C CYS A 15 13.28 -0.07 -18.99
N THR A 16 14.41 0.49 -19.43
CA THR A 16 15.63 -0.29 -19.70
C THR A 16 16.13 -1.02 -18.45
N ALA A 17 16.11 -0.37 -17.28
CA ALA A 17 16.52 -0.99 -16.02
C ALA A 17 15.57 -2.10 -15.53
N LEU A 18 14.33 -2.14 -16.05
CA LEU A 18 13.32 -3.16 -15.78
C LEU A 18 13.31 -4.30 -16.81
N GLY A 19 14.26 -4.31 -17.76
CA GLY A 19 14.30 -5.29 -18.86
C GLY A 19 13.29 -5.04 -19.98
N ASP A 20 12.59 -3.90 -19.97
CA ASP A 20 11.73 -3.50 -21.08
C ASP A 20 12.60 -2.86 -22.18
N HIS A 21 12.84 -3.63 -23.24
CA HIS A 21 13.66 -3.26 -24.39
C HIS A 21 12.87 -3.19 -25.71
N GLY A 22 11.53 -3.28 -25.65
CA GLY A 22 10.68 -3.40 -26.85
C GLY A 22 10.77 -4.78 -27.53
N GLU A 23 10.91 -5.86 -26.76
CA GLU A 23 10.87 -7.23 -27.31
C GLU A 23 9.46 -7.61 -27.78
N ALA A 24 9.38 -8.39 -28.87
CA ALA A 24 8.15 -8.68 -29.60
C ALA A 24 7.24 -9.72 -28.91
N ASN A 25 6.79 -9.45 -27.68
CA ASN A 25 5.84 -10.28 -26.92
C ASN A 25 4.46 -9.60 -26.81
N ALA A 26 3.65 -9.73 -27.87
CA ALA A 26 2.18 -9.56 -27.95
C ALA A 26 1.50 -8.25 -27.47
N LEU A 27 2.18 -7.35 -26.76
CA LEU A 27 1.66 -6.07 -26.28
C LEU A 27 2.69 -4.95 -26.53
N PRO A 28 2.29 -3.73 -26.92
CA PRO A 28 3.22 -2.60 -27.03
C PRO A 28 3.77 -2.27 -25.64
N THR A 29 5.09 -2.26 -25.50
CA THR A 29 5.70 -1.98 -24.19
C THR A 29 5.74 -0.48 -23.90
N LEU A 30 6.05 -0.10 -22.66
CA LEU A 30 6.14 1.31 -22.28
C LEU A 30 7.31 1.98 -23.02
N TRP A 31 8.38 1.23 -23.26
CA TRP A 31 9.52 1.64 -24.08
C TRP A 31 9.11 2.01 -25.53
N ASP A 32 8.30 1.19 -26.20
CA ASP A 32 7.83 1.44 -27.57
C ASP A 32 6.92 2.67 -27.71
N ALA A 33 6.22 3.02 -26.62
CA ALA A 33 5.33 4.18 -26.57
C ALA A 33 6.08 5.52 -26.39
N LEU A 34 7.36 5.49 -25.99
CA LEU A 34 8.13 6.70 -25.67
C LEU A 34 8.62 7.41 -26.94
N PRO A 35 8.23 8.68 -27.18
CA PRO A 35 8.62 9.41 -28.37
C PRO A 35 10.11 9.77 -28.34
N ALA A 36 10.82 9.32 -29.37
CA ALA A 36 12.24 9.62 -29.62
C ALA A 36 12.47 9.84 -31.12
N ILE A 37 13.57 10.51 -31.46
CA ILE A 37 14.05 10.66 -32.84
C ILE A 37 15.12 9.59 -33.05
N ALA A 38 14.88 8.58 -33.89
CA ALA A 38 15.97 7.72 -34.34
C ALA A 38 16.59 8.25 -35.64
N VAL A 39 17.89 8.03 -35.86
CA VAL A 39 18.62 8.48 -37.05
C VAL A 39 18.90 7.28 -37.96
N VAL A 40 18.50 7.35 -39.23
CA VAL A 40 18.72 6.26 -40.19
C VAL A 40 19.15 6.82 -41.56
N GLY A 41 19.91 6.01 -42.28
CA GLY A 41 20.62 6.37 -43.49
C GLY A 41 21.56 5.23 -43.87
N GLY A 42 21.94 5.16 -45.14
CA GLY A 42 22.87 4.13 -45.64
C GLY A 42 24.23 4.15 -44.93
N GLN A 43 25.06 3.13 -45.21
CA GLN A 43 26.46 3.17 -44.81
C GLN A 43 27.13 4.39 -45.49
N SER A 44 28.02 5.08 -44.78
CA SER A 44 28.76 6.25 -45.30
C SER A 44 27.90 7.47 -45.73
N SER A 45 26.61 7.53 -45.38
CA SER A 45 25.75 8.72 -45.62
C SER A 45 26.07 9.91 -44.70
N GLY A 46 26.92 9.70 -43.67
CA GLY A 46 27.35 10.74 -42.74
C GLY A 46 26.55 10.83 -41.44
N LYS A 47 25.71 9.82 -41.09
CA LYS A 47 24.96 9.76 -39.82
C LYS A 47 25.79 10.18 -38.59
N SER A 48 26.89 9.49 -38.34
CA SER A 48 27.77 9.76 -37.20
C SER A 48 28.38 11.16 -37.25
N SER A 49 28.70 11.66 -38.45
CA SER A 49 29.16 13.04 -38.64
C SER A 49 28.08 14.08 -38.32
N VAL A 50 26.82 13.85 -38.72
CA VAL A 50 25.68 14.72 -38.35
C VAL A 50 25.47 14.72 -36.83
N LEU A 51 25.53 13.55 -36.18
CA LEU A 51 25.43 13.44 -34.72
C LEU A 51 26.56 14.20 -34.01
N GLU A 52 27.82 13.99 -34.41
CA GLU A 52 28.97 14.72 -33.86
C GLU A 52 28.86 16.24 -34.11
N SER A 53 28.39 16.66 -35.28
CA SER A 53 28.16 18.08 -35.61
C SER A 53 27.01 18.70 -34.78
N VAL A 54 25.96 17.94 -34.46
CA VAL A 54 24.87 18.35 -33.55
C VAL A 54 25.35 18.45 -32.09
N VAL A 55 26.19 17.54 -31.63
CA VAL A 55 26.76 17.58 -30.27
C VAL A 55 27.88 18.62 -30.13
N GLY A 56 28.64 18.87 -31.20
CA GLY A 56 29.83 19.72 -31.13
C GLY A 56 31.11 18.98 -30.70
N LYS A 57 31.13 17.64 -30.70
CA LYS A 57 32.23 16.82 -30.18
C LYS A 57 32.49 15.55 -30.99
N ASP A 58 33.74 15.09 -30.96
CA ASP A 58 34.19 13.79 -31.46
C ASP A 58 34.02 12.70 -30.39
N PHE A 59 32.98 11.87 -30.50
CA PHE A 59 32.69 10.84 -29.49
C PHE A 59 32.18 9.52 -30.07
N LEU A 60 31.80 9.45 -31.36
CA LEU A 60 31.35 8.20 -31.97
C LEU A 60 32.53 7.40 -32.51
N PRO A 61 32.49 6.05 -32.47
CA PRO A 61 33.52 5.22 -33.11
C PRO A 61 33.66 5.52 -34.61
N ARG A 62 34.83 5.23 -35.18
CA ARG A 62 35.14 5.37 -36.62
C ARG A 62 35.81 4.09 -37.11
N GLY A 63 35.40 3.57 -38.27
CA GLY A 63 35.97 2.36 -38.85
C GLY A 63 35.35 2.02 -40.21
N SER A 64 35.91 1.04 -40.90
CA SER A 64 35.35 0.46 -42.12
C SER A 64 34.33 -0.64 -41.78
N GLY A 65 33.17 -0.61 -42.45
CA GLY A 65 32.07 -1.55 -42.20
C GLY A 65 30.93 -0.97 -41.35
N ILE A 66 30.19 -1.84 -40.66
CA ILE A 66 29.09 -1.47 -39.76
C ILE A 66 29.69 -0.98 -38.43
N VAL A 67 29.66 0.34 -38.21
CA VAL A 67 30.23 0.98 -37.02
C VAL A 67 29.28 0.88 -35.83
N THR A 68 28.01 1.23 -36.00
CA THR A 68 26.95 1.13 -34.98
C THR A 68 26.34 -0.29 -35.01
N ARG A 69 26.75 -1.16 -34.07
CA ARG A 69 26.24 -2.55 -33.92
C ARG A 69 25.18 -2.73 -32.80
N ARG A 70 25.02 -1.73 -31.94
CA ARG A 70 23.95 -1.63 -30.92
C ARG A 70 23.28 -0.27 -31.05
N PRO A 71 21.97 -0.13 -30.78
CA PRO A 71 21.32 1.16 -30.63
C PRO A 71 22.05 2.04 -29.60
N LEU A 72 22.35 3.30 -29.94
CA LEU A 72 22.92 4.27 -29.01
C LEU A 72 21.86 5.34 -28.69
N VAL A 73 21.31 5.27 -27.48
CA VAL A 73 20.37 6.27 -26.94
C VAL A 73 21.19 7.42 -26.36
N LEU A 74 21.33 8.47 -27.16
CA LEU A 74 22.09 9.68 -26.88
C LEU A 74 21.18 10.76 -26.29
N GLN A 75 21.43 11.15 -25.05
CA GLN A 75 20.69 12.16 -24.30
C GLN A 75 21.56 13.41 -24.12
N LEU A 76 21.19 14.52 -24.76
CA LEU A 76 21.88 15.80 -24.67
C LEU A 76 21.21 16.66 -23.60
N HIS A 77 22.04 17.20 -22.70
CA HIS A 77 21.62 18.05 -21.58
C HIS A 77 22.36 19.39 -21.66
N LYS A 78 21.60 20.48 -21.82
CA LYS A 78 22.16 21.83 -21.75
C LYS A 78 22.51 22.16 -20.31
N ILE A 79 23.75 22.61 -20.07
CA ILE A 79 24.20 23.12 -18.76
C ILE A 79 24.53 24.62 -18.84
N ALA A 80 24.67 25.27 -17.68
CA ALA A 80 24.97 26.70 -17.61
C ALA A 80 26.34 27.03 -18.25
N GLU A 81 26.44 28.19 -18.90
CA GLU A 81 27.68 28.68 -19.51
C GLU A 81 28.82 28.74 -18.48
N GLY A 82 30.04 28.38 -18.92
CA GLY A 82 31.21 28.22 -18.04
C GLY A 82 31.28 26.89 -17.26
N SER A 83 30.23 26.06 -17.29
CA SER A 83 30.27 24.72 -16.66
C SER A 83 31.17 23.76 -17.45
N ARG A 84 31.94 22.92 -16.76
CA ARG A 84 32.81 21.92 -17.39
C ARG A 84 31.98 20.80 -18.03
N GLU A 85 32.21 20.54 -19.31
CA GLU A 85 31.53 19.51 -20.08
C GLU A 85 31.90 18.10 -19.61
N TYR A 86 30.94 17.17 -19.61
CA TYR A 86 31.16 15.77 -19.25
C TYR A 86 30.09 14.85 -19.85
N ALA A 87 30.35 13.55 -19.82
CA ALA A 87 29.40 12.50 -20.17
C ALA A 87 29.27 11.43 -19.07
N GLU A 88 28.12 10.76 -19.01
CA GLU A 88 27.82 9.65 -18.10
C GLU A 88 27.12 8.53 -18.88
N PHE A 89 27.44 7.27 -18.56
CA PHE A 89 26.79 6.08 -19.11
C PHE A 89 25.87 5.41 -18.09
N LEU A 90 24.77 4.81 -18.53
CA LEU A 90 23.83 4.12 -17.64
C LEU A 90 24.45 2.87 -16.98
N HIS A 91 25.29 2.13 -17.71
CA HIS A 91 25.96 0.92 -17.20
C HIS A 91 27.17 1.22 -16.29
N LEU A 92 27.60 2.48 -16.21
CA LEU A 92 28.67 2.94 -15.31
C LEU A 92 28.19 4.12 -14.43
N PRO A 93 27.20 3.89 -13.56
CA PRO A 93 26.65 4.95 -12.71
C PRO A 93 27.75 5.55 -11.82
N ARG A 94 27.69 6.88 -11.65
CA ARG A 94 28.66 7.71 -10.90
C ARG A 94 30.03 7.93 -11.57
N LYS A 95 30.32 7.35 -12.75
CA LYS A 95 31.56 7.63 -13.50
C LYS A 95 31.34 8.74 -14.53
N ARG A 96 32.02 9.88 -14.33
CA ARG A 96 32.02 11.01 -15.27
C ARG A 96 33.20 10.97 -16.22
N PHE A 97 32.93 11.08 -17.51
CA PHE A 97 33.92 11.13 -18.57
C PHE A 97 34.06 12.59 -19.04
N THR A 98 35.20 13.21 -18.79
CA THR A 98 35.53 14.56 -19.30
C THR A 98 36.31 14.53 -20.62
N ASP A 99 36.89 13.38 -20.97
CA ASP A 99 37.53 13.12 -22.25
C ASP A 99 36.59 12.33 -23.17
N PHE A 100 36.28 12.90 -24.34
CA PHE A 100 35.40 12.27 -25.32
C PHE A 100 36.10 11.18 -26.14
N ALA A 101 37.43 11.11 -26.16
CA ALA A 101 38.14 9.94 -26.70
C ALA A 101 37.92 8.71 -25.80
N ALA A 102 37.91 8.87 -24.48
CA ALA A 102 37.49 7.83 -23.55
C ALA A 102 36.00 7.43 -23.71
N VAL A 103 35.10 8.37 -23.99
CA VAL A 103 33.69 8.07 -24.34
C VAL A 103 33.61 7.20 -25.60
N ARG A 104 34.32 7.59 -26.67
CA ARG A 104 34.41 6.82 -27.93
C ARG A 104 34.90 5.39 -27.69
N LYS A 105 35.91 5.23 -26.84
CA LYS A 105 36.45 3.92 -26.48
C LYS A 105 35.43 3.09 -25.71
N GLU A 106 34.78 3.64 -24.68
CA GLU A 106 33.76 2.94 -23.90
C GLU A 106 32.58 2.47 -24.76
N ILE A 107 32.11 3.26 -25.74
CA ILE A 107 31.07 2.79 -26.70
C ILE A 107 31.53 1.54 -27.45
N SER A 108 32.79 1.50 -27.87
CA SER A 108 33.37 0.34 -28.59
C SER A 108 33.52 -0.86 -27.66
N ASP A 109 34.10 -0.66 -26.47
CA ASP A 109 34.35 -1.70 -25.48
C ASP A 109 33.03 -2.34 -24.97
N GLU A 110 31.99 -1.53 -24.75
CA GLU A 110 30.64 -1.98 -24.35
C GLU A 110 29.87 -2.64 -25.51
N THR A 111 30.13 -2.24 -26.76
CA THR A 111 29.58 -2.95 -27.93
C THR A 111 30.20 -4.33 -28.09
N ASP A 112 31.53 -4.44 -27.95
CA ASP A 112 32.27 -5.71 -28.03
C ASP A 112 31.98 -6.65 -26.85
N ARG A 113 31.63 -6.11 -25.67
CA ARG A 113 31.23 -6.89 -24.49
C ARG A 113 29.96 -7.71 -24.72
N GLU A 114 28.99 -7.11 -25.42
CA GLU A 114 27.67 -7.68 -25.70
C GLU A 114 27.64 -8.52 -26.99
N THR A 115 28.20 -8.00 -28.08
CA THR A 115 28.14 -8.62 -29.44
C THR A 115 29.36 -9.49 -29.78
N GLY A 116 30.35 -9.52 -28.89
CA GLY A 116 31.68 -10.06 -29.17
C GLY A 116 32.42 -9.24 -30.24
N ARG A 117 33.59 -9.74 -30.66
CA ARG A 117 34.35 -9.18 -31.80
C ARG A 117 33.80 -9.61 -33.16
N SER A 118 32.60 -10.18 -33.19
CA SER A 118 31.94 -10.64 -34.43
C SER A 118 31.19 -9.47 -35.11
N LYS A 119 30.73 -9.69 -36.35
CA LYS A 119 29.87 -8.72 -37.06
C LYS A 119 28.40 -8.77 -36.61
N GLN A 120 28.07 -9.43 -35.50
CA GLN A 120 26.72 -9.49 -34.97
C GLN A 120 26.24 -8.13 -34.45
N ILE A 121 24.92 -7.98 -34.38
CA ILE A 121 24.23 -6.80 -33.83
C ILE A 121 23.37 -7.25 -32.64
N SER A 122 23.16 -6.36 -31.67
CA SER A 122 22.25 -6.58 -30.53
C SER A 122 21.20 -5.47 -30.45
N SER A 123 19.99 -5.82 -30.06
CA SER A 123 18.88 -4.90 -29.82
C SER A 123 19.04 -4.10 -28.53
N VAL A 124 19.88 -4.55 -27.59
CA VAL A 124 20.05 -3.94 -26.26
C VAL A 124 20.76 -2.58 -26.38
N PRO A 125 20.11 -1.46 -26.02
CA PRO A 125 20.64 -0.12 -26.23
C PRO A 125 21.80 0.22 -25.29
N ILE A 126 22.75 1.02 -25.77
CA ILE A 126 23.73 1.74 -24.95
C ILE A 126 23.14 3.13 -24.64
N HIS A 127 23.06 3.49 -23.36
CA HIS A 127 22.57 4.81 -22.92
C HIS A 127 23.76 5.73 -22.57
N LEU A 128 23.87 6.84 -23.30
CA LEU A 128 24.91 7.86 -23.11
C LEU A 128 24.27 9.23 -22.88
N SER A 129 24.65 9.90 -21.80
CA SER A 129 24.23 11.27 -21.48
C SER A 129 25.40 12.23 -21.63
N ILE A 130 25.25 13.32 -22.39
CA ILE A 130 26.27 14.36 -22.58
C ILE A 130 25.75 15.69 -22.03
N PHE A 131 26.54 16.31 -21.16
CA PHE A 131 26.25 17.58 -20.51
C PHE A 131 27.19 18.66 -21.08
N SER A 132 26.64 19.64 -21.78
CA SER A 132 27.41 20.73 -22.44
C SER A 132 26.60 22.03 -22.53
N PRO A 133 27.21 23.22 -22.41
CA PRO A 133 26.52 24.48 -22.67
C PRO A 133 26.25 24.72 -24.17
N ASN A 134 26.96 23.99 -25.05
CA ASN A 134 26.97 24.16 -26.51
C ASN A 134 25.92 23.30 -27.24
N VAL A 135 25.07 22.58 -26.49
CA VAL A 135 24.00 21.71 -27.01
C VAL A 135 22.62 22.19 -26.59
N VAL A 136 21.59 21.67 -27.26
CA VAL A 136 20.18 21.78 -26.85
C VAL A 136 19.76 20.51 -26.11
N ASN A 137 18.71 20.60 -25.27
CA ASN A 137 18.09 19.42 -24.71
C ASN A 137 17.43 18.61 -25.83
N LEU A 138 17.89 17.38 -26.06
CA LEU A 138 17.51 16.57 -27.22
C LEU A 138 17.85 15.09 -26.95
N THR A 139 17.00 14.18 -27.42
CA THR A 139 17.26 12.74 -27.35
C THR A 139 17.22 12.14 -28.75
N LEU A 140 18.32 11.47 -29.11
CA LEU A 140 18.55 10.83 -30.40
C LEU A 140 18.86 9.35 -30.20
N ILE A 141 18.37 8.49 -31.08
CA ILE A 141 18.74 7.07 -31.11
C ILE A 141 19.51 6.82 -32.41
N ASP A 142 20.83 6.63 -32.34
CA ASP A 142 21.59 6.11 -33.49
C ASP A 142 21.35 4.61 -33.58
N LEU A 143 20.91 4.13 -34.75
CA LEU A 143 20.54 2.73 -34.92
C LEU A 143 21.52 2.00 -35.85
N PRO A 144 21.79 0.70 -35.60
CA PRO A 144 22.16 -0.22 -36.67
C PRO A 144 21.09 -0.10 -37.76
N GLY A 145 21.46 0.37 -38.94
CA GLY A 145 20.62 1.32 -39.67
C GLY A 145 19.30 0.81 -40.26
N LEU A 146 18.22 0.74 -39.46
CA LEU A 146 16.81 0.57 -39.88
C LEU A 146 15.80 1.11 -38.82
N THR A 147 14.82 1.92 -39.26
CA THR A 147 13.58 2.46 -38.58
C THR A 147 13.72 3.06 -37.15
N LYS A 148 13.32 4.30 -36.79
CA LYS A 148 12.22 5.20 -37.22
C LYS A 148 12.61 6.70 -37.10
N VAL A 149 12.53 7.53 -38.15
CA VAL A 149 13.76 7.98 -38.86
C VAL A 149 13.85 9.51 -39.07
N ALA A 150 14.96 10.15 -38.67
CA ALA A 150 15.54 11.30 -39.35
C ALA A 150 16.45 10.79 -40.49
N VAL A 151 16.09 11.13 -41.73
CA VAL A 151 16.59 10.50 -42.97
C VAL A 151 17.85 11.20 -43.44
N VAL A 152 19.01 10.54 -43.28
CA VAL A 152 20.31 11.10 -43.68
C VAL A 152 20.75 10.53 -45.03
N SER A 153 20.62 11.34 -46.09
CA SER A 153 21.05 11.03 -47.46
C SER A 153 22.17 11.97 -47.92
N PRO A 154 23.19 11.49 -48.65
CA PRO A 154 24.21 12.37 -49.24
C PRO A 154 23.70 13.00 -50.54
N ALA A 155 24.04 14.27 -50.77
CA ALA A 155 23.62 15.07 -51.93
C ALA A 155 24.26 14.63 -53.26
N ASN A 156 25.41 13.95 -53.19
CA ASN A 156 26.17 13.49 -54.35
C ASN A 156 25.77 12.06 -54.82
N GLN A 157 24.57 11.61 -54.49
CA GLN A 157 23.97 10.35 -54.95
C GLN A 157 22.51 10.59 -55.31
N ASP A 158 21.96 9.78 -56.24
CA ASP A 158 20.55 9.91 -56.61
C ASP A 158 19.63 9.58 -55.43
N LEU A 159 18.98 10.62 -54.92
CA LEU A 159 18.06 10.59 -53.80
C LEU A 159 16.88 9.63 -54.03
N ALA A 160 16.46 9.40 -55.28
CA ALA A 160 15.40 8.45 -55.64
C ALA A 160 15.72 7.01 -55.23
N THR A 161 17.01 6.66 -55.21
CA THR A 161 17.50 5.32 -54.90
C THR A 161 17.87 5.14 -53.43
N SER A 162 17.85 6.20 -52.61
CA SER A 162 18.29 6.18 -51.21
C SER A 162 17.47 5.22 -50.35
N ASP A 163 18.14 4.22 -49.77
CA ASP A 163 17.53 3.26 -48.84
C ASP A 163 16.86 3.95 -47.65
N ALA A 164 17.40 5.10 -47.25
CA ALA A 164 16.87 5.91 -46.16
C ALA A 164 15.43 6.42 -46.46
N ILE A 165 15.13 6.73 -47.73
CA ILE A 165 13.80 7.17 -48.19
C ILE A 165 12.87 5.99 -48.45
N LYS A 166 13.40 4.85 -48.93
CA LYS A 166 12.61 3.61 -49.09
C LYS A 166 12.07 3.17 -47.73
N ILE A 167 12.96 2.99 -46.76
CA ILE A 167 12.63 2.62 -45.38
C ILE A 167 11.69 3.64 -44.73
N SER A 168 11.90 4.95 -44.94
CA SER A 168 10.99 5.95 -44.38
C SER A 168 9.59 5.86 -44.98
N ARG A 169 9.45 5.63 -46.30
CA ARG A 169 8.14 5.48 -46.96
C ARG A 169 7.42 4.18 -46.61
N GLU A 170 8.14 3.10 -46.33
CA GLU A 170 7.53 1.85 -45.84
C GLU A 170 6.84 2.02 -44.49
N VAL A 171 7.40 2.84 -43.59
CA VAL A 171 6.85 3.04 -42.23
C VAL A 171 6.05 4.34 -42.06
N ASP A 172 6.27 5.33 -42.91
CA ASP A 172 5.61 6.65 -42.95
C ASP A 172 5.37 7.08 -44.41
N PRO A 173 4.41 6.45 -45.13
CA PRO A 173 4.15 6.74 -46.55
C PRO A 173 3.77 8.20 -46.81
N THR A 174 3.15 8.84 -45.83
CA THR A 174 2.64 10.21 -45.85
C THR A 174 3.67 11.27 -45.42
N GLY A 175 4.85 10.85 -44.93
CA GLY A 175 5.93 11.73 -44.51
C GLY A 175 5.56 12.66 -43.34
N GLU A 176 4.64 12.23 -42.46
CA GLU A 176 4.13 13.04 -41.34
C GLU A 176 5.05 13.06 -40.12
N ARG A 177 6.01 12.13 -40.06
CA ARG A 177 6.96 11.94 -38.95
C ARG A 177 8.39 11.70 -39.46
N THR A 178 8.66 12.17 -40.69
CA THR A 178 9.93 11.99 -41.41
C THR A 178 10.55 13.35 -41.72
N LEU A 179 11.76 13.59 -41.20
CA LEU A 179 12.55 14.79 -41.48
C LEU A 179 13.76 14.42 -42.35
N GLY A 180 13.91 15.10 -43.49
CA GLY A 180 15.01 14.89 -44.42
C GLY A 180 16.22 15.76 -44.08
N VAL A 181 17.40 15.14 -43.92
CA VAL A 181 18.67 15.86 -43.81
C VAL A 181 19.62 15.42 -44.92
N LEU A 182 20.11 16.41 -45.67
CA LEU A 182 20.94 16.25 -46.84
C LEU A 182 22.40 16.59 -46.48
N THR A 183 23.32 15.65 -46.64
CA THR A 183 24.74 15.82 -46.29
C THR A 183 25.61 15.93 -47.54
N LYS A 184 26.87 16.35 -47.39
CA LYS A 184 27.87 16.39 -48.50
C LYS A 184 27.46 17.30 -49.68
N ILE A 185 26.70 18.37 -49.40
CA ILE A 185 26.28 19.37 -50.41
C ILE A 185 27.50 20.09 -51.01
N ASP A 186 28.57 20.20 -50.23
CA ASP A 186 29.90 20.68 -50.63
C ASP A 186 30.64 19.78 -51.63
N LEU A 187 30.18 18.53 -51.82
CA LEU A 187 30.79 17.52 -52.71
C LEU A 187 29.89 17.17 -53.92
N MET A 188 28.97 18.06 -54.29
CA MET A 188 28.17 17.94 -55.52
C MET A 188 28.99 18.29 -56.76
N ASP A 189 28.61 17.73 -57.91
CA ASP A 189 29.28 17.99 -59.18
C ASP A 189 29.05 19.43 -59.65
N LYS A 190 30.07 20.05 -60.25
CA LYS A 190 30.00 21.44 -60.71
C LYS A 190 28.90 21.61 -61.76
N GLY A 191 27.96 22.52 -61.49
CA GLY A 191 26.77 22.72 -62.33
C GLY A 191 25.53 21.96 -61.87
N THR A 192 25.60 21.25 -60.72
CA THR A 192 24.43 20.68 -60.04
C THR A 192 24.23 21.34 -58.67
N ASP A 193 22.97 21.44 -58.24
CA ASP A 193 22.60 21.96 -56.92
C ASP A 193 21.46 21.12 -56.31
N ALA A 194 21.22 21.32 -55.01
CA ALA A 194 20.16 20.64 -54.25
C ALA A 194 18.99 21.57 -53.87
N VAL A 195 18.85 22.75 -54.49
CA VAL A 195 17.87 23.77 -54.09
C VAL A 195 16.45 23.23 -54.16
N GLU A 196 16.07 22.52 -55.23
CA GLU A 196 14.72 21.95 -55.34
C GLU A 196 14.40 20.91 -54.25
N ILE A 197 15.39 20.13 -53.82
CA ILE A 197 15.26 19.15 -52.74
C ILE A 197 15.10 19.89 -51.41
N LEU A 198 15.98 20.87 -51.14
CA LEU A 198 15.98 21.67 -49.91
C LEU A 198 14.70 22.52 -49.75
N GLU A 199 14.12 22.98 -50.87
CA GLU A 199 12.82 23.65 -50.91
C GLU A 199 11.62 22.67 -50.83
N GLY A 200 11.86 21.36 -50.94
CA GLY A 200 10.82 20.32 -50.89
C GLY A 200 9.99 20.20 -52.17
N LYS A 201 10.48 20.74 -53.30
CA LYS A 201 9.82 20.67 -54.60
C LYS A 201 9.88 19.26 -55.20
N SER A 202 11.09 18.68 -55.27
CA SER A 202 11.31 17.34 -55.84
C SER A 202 10.87 16.21 -54.89
N TYR A 203 11.11 16.37 -53.57
CA TYR A 203 10.72 15.41 -52.53
C TYR A 203 9.92 16.10 -51.42
N ARG A 204 8.59 16.05 -51.53
CA ARG A 204 7.68 16.59 -50.51
C ARG A 204 7.68 15.72 -49.25
N LEU A 205 8.07 16.33 -48.13
CA LEU A 205 7.88 15.85 -46.76
C LEU A 205 7.07 16.90 -45.99
N LYS A 206 6.40 16.52 -44.89
CA LYS A 206 5.73 17.53 -44.04
C LYS A 206 6.69 18.41 -43.24
N PHE A 207 7.93 17.93 -43.02
CA PHE A 207 9.00 18.73 -42.45
C PHE A 207 9.93 19.27 -43.54
N PRO A 208 10.47 20.50 -43.37
CA PRO A 208 11.43 21.07 -44.30
C PRO A 208 12.72 20.24 -44.32
N TRP A 209 13.29 20.08 -45.52
CA TRP A 209 14.64 19.55 -45.67
C TRP A 209 15.69 20.51 -45.09
N VAL A 210 16.71 19.93 -44.47
CA VAL A 210 17.85 20.67 -43.89
C VAL A 210 19.16 20.13 -44.46
N GLY A 211 19.93 21.01 -45.10
CA GLY A 211 21.28 20.76 -45.59
C GLY A 211 22.31 20.90 -44.48
N VAL A 212 23.30 19.99 -44.43
CA VAL A 212 24.37 19.96 -43.43
C VAL A 212 25.71 19.73 -44.13
N VAL A 213 26.69 20.61 -43.85
CA VAL A 213 28.07 20.48 -44.33
C VAL A 213 28.95 20.04 -43.18
N ASN A 214 29.48 18.82 -43.29
CA ASN A 214 30.30 18.19 -42.25
C ASN A 214 31.79 18.34 -42.57
N ARG A 215 32.66 18.06 -41.58
CA ARG A 215 34.12 17.95 -41.81
C ARG A 215 34.43 16.88 -42.86
N SER A 216 35.33 17.21 -43.78
CA SER A 216 35.89 16.25 -44.75
C SER A 216 36.76 15.19 -44.05
N GLN A 217 37.10 14.09 -44.74
CA GLN A 217 38.03 13.10 -44.19
C GLN A 217 39.42 13.72 -43.91
N GLN A 218 39.84 14.71 -44.70
CA GLN A 218 41.09 15.44 -44.44
C GLN A 218 40.99 16.31 -43.18
N ASP A 219 39.85 16.97 -42.95
CA ASP A 219 39.60 17.78 -41.76
C ASP A 219 39.58 16.91 -40.49
N ILE A 220 38.99 15.72 -40.57
CA ILE A 220 39.00 14.72 -39.49
C ILE A 220 40.43 14.27 -39.21
N ASN A 221 41.21 13.92 -40.23
CA ASN A 221 42.61 13.50 -40.09
C ASN A 221 43.50 14.63 -39.52
N LYS A 222 43.16 15.90 -39.79
CA LYS A 222 43.83 17.09 -39.24
C LYS A 222 43.31 17.52 -37.86
N ASN A 223 42.37 16.77 -37.27
CA ASN A 223 41.69 17.10 -36.01
C ASN A 223 41.11 18.53 -35.98
N VAL A 224 40.53 18.99 -37.09
CA VAL A 224 39.89 20.31 -37.16
C VAL A 224 38.74 20.38 -36.14
N ASP A 225 38.79 21.40 -35.28
CA ASP A 225 37.81 21.60 -34.22
C ASP A 225 36.37 21.77 -34.77
N MET A 226 35.39 21.32 -33.99
CA MET A 226 33.99 21.31 -34.40
C MET A 226 33.36 22.71 -34.42
N ILE A 227 33.83 23.65 -33.59
CA ILE A 227 33.36 25.05 -33.62
C ILE A 227 33.86 25.71 -34.92
N ALA A 228 35.10 25.43 -35.32
CA ALA A 228 35.63 25.85 -36.63
C ALA A 228 34.88 25.19 -37.81
N ALA A 229 34.46 23.94 -37.68
CA ALA A 229 33.63 23.27 -38.69
C ALA A 229 32.24 23.92 -38.83
N ARG A 230 31.51 24.14 -37.73
CA ARG A 230 30.22 24.86 -37.72
C ARG A 230 30.32 26.28 -38.29
N ARG A 231 31.44 26.97 -38.06
CA ARG A 231 31.71 28.28 -38.64
C ARG A 231 31.81 28.21 -40.17
N ARG A 232 32.63 27.28 -40.70
CA ARG A 232 32.75 27.03 -42.15
C ARG A 232 31.43 26.59 -42.79
N GLU A 233 30.62 25.79 -42.10
CA GLU A 233 29.27 25.42 -42.55
C GLU A 233 28.38 26.67 -42.72
N ARG A 234 28.37 27.57 -41.72
CA ARG A 234 27.61 28.82 -41.77
C ARG A 234 28.11 29.77 -42.87
N GLU A 235 29.43 29.88 -43.03
CA GLU A 235 30.07 30.67 -44.10
C GLU A 235 29.73 30.10 -45.50
N TYR A 236 29.77 28.77 -45.67
CA TYR A 236 29.40 28.10 -46.92
C TYR A 236 27.97 28.46 -47.36
N PHE A 237 26.98 28.28 -46.49
CA PHE A 237 25.59 28.62 -46.81
C PHE A 237 25.36 30.13 -47.00
N ALA A 238 26.13 31.01 -46.34
CA ALA A 238 26.01 32.46 -46.50
C ALA A 238 26.68 33.03 -47.76
N THR A 239 27.70 32.33 -48.29
CA THR A 239 28.52 32.79 -49.44
C THR A 239 28.17 32.11 -50.76
N THR A 240 27.69 30.86 -50.74
CA THR A 240 27.31 30.11 -51.95
C THR A 240 26.05 30.72 -52.59
N PRO A 241 26.11 31.23 -53.84
CA PRO A 241 25.00 31.95 -54.46
C PRO A 241 23.67 31.19 -54.46
N GLU A 242 23.71 29.89 -54.74
CA GLU A 242 22.56 28.99 -54.93
C GLU A 242 21.81 28.71 -53.62
N TYR A 243 22.51 28.77 -52.47
CA TYR A 243 21.94 28.43 -51.16
C TYR A 243 21.73 29.65 -50.24
N LYS A 244 22.14 30.85 -50.67
CA LYS A 244 22.17 32.06 -49.85
C LYS A 244 20.81 32.46 -49.28
N HIS A 245 19.71 32.26 -50.02
CA HIS A 245 18.34 32.52 -49.54
C HIS A 245 17.89 31.51 -48.47
N LEU A 246 18.42 30.28 -48.52
CA LEU A 246 18.11 29.20 -47.59
C LEU A 246 18.99 29.22 -46.33
N ALA A 247 20.07 30.01 -46.29
CA ALA A 247 21.08 29.98 -45.22
C ALA A 247 20.52 30.04 -43.77
N HIS A 248 19.42 30.76 -43.55
CA HIS A 248 18.76 30.90 -42.24
C HIS A 248 18.12 29.59 -41.71
N ARG A 249 17.88 28.62 -42.60
CA ARG A 249 17.23 27.32 -42.34
C ARG A 249 18.10 26.11 -42.67
N MET A 250 19.42 26.32 -42.77
CA MET A 250 20.43 25.29 -43.05
C MET A 250 21.42 25.15 -41.89
N GLY A 251 22.16 24.04 -41.90
CA GLY A 251 23.26 23.77 -40.99
C GLY A 251 22.89 22.97 -39.73
N SER A 252 23.90 22.37 -39.12
CA SER A 252 23.82 21.49 -37.95
C SER A 252 23.18 22.16 -36.72
N GLU A 253 23.45 23.44 -36.46
CA GLU A 253 22.84 24.19 -35.35
C GLU A 253 21.35 24.46 -35.55
N HIS A 254 20.92 24.70 -36.80
CA HIS A 254 19.50 24.86 -37.13
C HIS A 254 18.77 23.53 -36.98
N LEU A 255 19.36 22.44 -37.51
CA LEU A 255 18.84 21.08 -37.36
C LEU A 255 18.65 20.71 -35.88
N ALA A 256 19.64 20.94 -35.02
CA ALA A 256 19.54 20.64 -33.59
C ALA A 256 18.37 21.36 -32.91
N LYS A 257 18.19 22.67 -33.18
CA LYS A 257 17.07 23.48 -32.67
C LYS A 257 15.72 23.00 -33.19
N MET A 258 15.63 22.65 -34.48
CA MET A 258 14.41 22.12 -35.09
C MET A 258 14.00 20.78 -34.48
N LEU A 259 14.95 19.84 -34.35
CA LEU A 259 14.73 18.52 -33.74
C LEU A 259 14.30 18.63 -32.27
N SER A 260 14.94 19.50 -31.49
CA SER A 260 14.58 19.74 -30.08
C SER A 260 13.14 20.27 -29.94
N LYS A 261 12.77 21.30 -30.71
CA LYS A 261 11.41 21.86 -30.73
C LYS A 261 10.36 20.85 -31.20
N HIS A 262 10.68 20.06 -32.23
CA HIS A 262 9.76 19.05 -32.74
C HIS A 262 9.56 17.91 -31.73
N LEU A 263 10.65 17.39 -31.15
CA LEU A 263 10.59 16.37 -30.09
C LEU A 263 9.76 16.84 -28.90
N GLU A 264 9.94 18.08 -28.43
CA GLU A 264 9.12 18.64 -27.35
C GLU A 264 7.62 18.65 -27.69
N THR A 265 7.27 18.98 -28.94
CA THR A 265 5.88 18.96 -29.43
C THR A 265 5.29 17.56 -29.47
N VAL A 266 6.05 16.57 -29.95
CA VAL A 266 5.63 15.16 -30.00
C VAL A 266 5.51 14.56 -28.59
N ILE A 267 6.44 14.89 -27.69
CA ILE A 267 6.38 14.51 -26.27
C ILE A 267 5.06 15.03 -25.65
N LYS A 268 4.76 16.33 -25.81
CA LYS A 268 3.52 16.93 -25.30
C LYS A 268 2.25 16.22 -25.80
N SER A 269 2.23 15.79 -27.07
CA SER A 269 1.05 15.10 -27.63
C SER A 269 0.92 13.63 -27.24
N LYS A 270 2.01 12.95 -26.85
CA LYS A 270 2.03 11.51 -26.52
C LYS A 270 2.03 11.18 -25.03
N ILE A 271 2.46 12.09 -24.16
CA ILE A 271 2.42 11.91 -22.69
C ILE A 271 1.06 11.41 -22.15
N PRO A 272 -0.11 11.87 -22.61
CA PRO A 272 -1.38 11.39 -22.07
C PRO A 272 -1.64 9.90 -22.34
N GLY A 273 -1.27 9.42 -23.54
CA GLY A 273 -1.38 8.01 -23.88
C GLY A 273 -0.42 7.14 -23.06
N ILE A 274 0.78 7.66 -22.79
CA ILE A 274 1.78 7.02 -21.92
C ILE A 274 1.26 6.94 -20.47
N GLN A 275 0.68 8.02 -19.94
CA GLN A 275 0.08 8.02 -18.60
C GLN A 275 -1.11 7.07 -18.50
N SER A 276 -1.98 7.01 -19.51
CA SER A 276 -3.08 6.05 -19.57
C SER A 276 -2.59 4.60 -19.59
N LEU A 277 -1.53 4.31 -20.37
CA LEU A 277 -0.89 2.99 -20.39
C LEU A 277 -0.30 2.62 -19.03
N ILE A 278 0.39 3.54 -18.36
CA ILE A 278 0.93 3.34 -16.99
C ILE A 278 -0.20 3.10 -15.99
N ALA A 279 -1.24 3.94 -15.98
CA ALA A 279 -2.35 3.83 -15.04
C ALA A 279 -3.12 2.51 -15.21
N LYS A 280 -3.41 2.12 -16.45
CA LYS A 280 -4.02 0.82 -16.75
C LYS A 280 -3.11 -0.32 -16.28
N THR A 281 -1.83 -0.29 -16.64
CA THR A 281 -0.86 -1.31 -16.23
C THR A 281 -0.87 -1.43 -14.71
N VAL A 282 -0.80 -0.33 -13.96
CA VAL A 282 -0.80 -0.38 -12.49
C VAL A 282 -2.10 -0.97 -11.93
N SER A 283 -3.26 -0.63 -12.46
CA SER A 283 -4.54 -1.24 -12.03
C SER A 283 -4.59 -2.75 -12.30
N ASP A 284 -4.06 -3.20 -13.45
CA ASP A 284 -3.93 -4.63 -13.79
C ASP A 284 -2.95 -5.33 -12.81
N LEU A 285 -1.81 -4.70 -12.47
CA LEU A 285 -0.82 -5.23 -11.51
C LEU A 285 -1.32 -5.22 -10.06
N GLU A 286 -2.06 -4.19 -9.62
CA GLU A 286 -2.69 -4.10 -8.29
C GLU A 286 -3.74 -5.19 -8.10
N THR A 287 -4.57 -5.42 -9.12
CA THR A 287 -5.58 -6.49 -9.15
C THR A 287 -4.93 -7.86 -9.10
N GLU A 288 -3.84 -8.08 -9.85
CA GLU A 288 -3.07 -9.32 -9.79
C GLU A 288 -2.42 -9.52 -8.40
N LEU A 289 -1.78 -8.48 -7.85
CA LEU A 289 -1.15 -8.53 -6.53
C LEU A 289 -2.16 -8.85 -5.42
N SER A 290 -3.36 -8.25 -5.47
CA SER A 290 -4.47 -8.56 -4.56
C SER A 290 -4.87 -10.03 -4.63
N ARG A 291 -4.96 -10.61 -5.84
CA ARG A 291 -5.26 -12.04 -6.04
C ARG A 291 -4.15 -12.96 -5.53
N LEU A 292 -2.90 -12.52 -5.56
CA LEU A 292 -1.76 -13.28 -5.07
C LEU A 292 -1.57 -13.14 -3.55
N GLY A 293 -2.16 -12.15 -2.88
CA GLY A 293 -2.07 -11.96 -1.43
C GLY A 293 -0.76 -11.32 -0.94
N LYS A 294 -0.60 -11.20 0.38
CA LYS A 294 0.52 -10.48 1.02
C LYS A 294 1.85 -11.26 0.89
N PRO A 295 3.01 -10.58 0.80
CA PRO A 295 4.31 -11.24 0.85
C PRO A 295 4.57 -11.87 2.22
N ILE A 296 5.00 -13.14 2.22
CA ILE A 296 5.52 -13.84 3.41
C ILE A 296 7.00 -13.50 3.55
N ALA A 297 7.47 -13.22 4.77
CA ALA A 297 8.89 -12.94 4.99
C ALA A 297 9.74 -14.22 4.84
N ALA A 298 10.98 -14.08 4.37
CA ALA A 298 11.82 -15.24 4.02
C ALA A 298 12.30 -16.04 5.24
N ASP A 299 12.51 -15.36 6.37
CA ASP A 299 13.02 -15.92 7.62
C ASP A 299 12.00 -16.79 8.37
N ALA A 300 12.47 -17.58 9.33
CA ALA A 300 11.63 -18.50 10.09
C ALA A 300 10.60 -17.76 10.98
N GLY A 301 10.97 -16.61 11.55
CA GLY A 301 10.11 -15.84 12.45
C GLY A 301 8.93 -15.21 11.70
N GLY A 302 9.19 -14.63 10.53
CA GLY A 302 8.14 -14.11 9.67
C GLY A 302 7.19 -15.18 9.14
N LYS A 303 7.70 -16.36 8.74
CA LYS A 303 6.86 -17.52 8.35
C LYS A 303 5.98 -18.00 9.50
N LEU A 304 6.55 -18.12 10.71
CA LEU A 304 5.80 -18.48 11.91
C LEU A 304 4.71 -17.43 12.21
N TYR A 305 5.03 -16.13 12.15
CA TYR A 305 4.07 -15.06 12.33
C TYR A 305 2.92 -15.13 11.31
N SER A 306 3.20 -15.33 10.02
CA SER A 306 2.18 -15.51 8.99
C SER A 306 1.25 -16.69 9.28
N ILE A 307 1.80 -17.84 9.68
CA ILE A 307 0.99 -19.02 10.05
C ILE A 307 0.12 -18.72 11.27
N MET A 308 0.69 -18.13 12.32
CA MET A 308 -0.05 -17.77 13.54
C MET A 308 -1.19 -16.78 13.25
N GLU A 309 -0.97 -15.81 12.37
CA GLU A 309 -1.99 -14.82 12.01
C GLU A 309 -3.17 -15.46 11.26
N ILE A 310 -2.89 -16.35 10.30
CA ILE A 310 -3.93 -17.13 9.60
C ILE A 310 -4.73 -17.98 10.60
N CYS A 311 -4.05 -18.59 11.58
CA CYS A 311 -4.70 -19.37 12.63
C CYS A 311 -5.58 -18.50 13.55
N ARG A 312 -5.19 -17.25 13.85
CA ARG A 312 -6.02 -16.29 14.61
C ARG A 312 -7.28 -15.89 13.85
N ILE A 313 -7.20 -15.70 12.53
CA ILE A 313 -8.37 -15.40 11.69
C ILE A 313 -9.37 -16.56 11.74
N PHE A 314 -8.89 -17.80 11.57
CA PHE A 314 -9.73 -19.00 11.73
C PHE A 314 -10.36 -19.10 13.13
N ASP A 315 -9.56 -18.92 14.18
CA ASP A 315 -10.00 -19.01 15.58
C ASP A 315 -11.05 -17.94 15.93
N GLN A 316 -10.88 -16.72 15.42
CA GLN A 316 -11.88 -15.64 15.52
C GLN A 316 -13.19 -16.01 14.80
N ILE A 317 -13.13 -16.51 13.56
CA ILE A 317 -14.32 -16.96 12.81
C ILE A 317 -15.02 -18.13 13.52
N TYR A 318 -14.27 -19.05 14.12
CA TYR A 318 -14.83 -20.15 14.90
C TYR A 318 -15.54 -19.64 16.18
N LYS A 319 -14.94 -18.69 16.90
CA LYS A 319 -15.56 -18.03 18.06
C LYS A 319 -16.86 -17.32 17.70
N GLU A 320 -16.92 -16.62 16.57
CA GLU A 320 -18.13 -15.96 16.07
C GLU A 320 -19.26 -16.94 15.71
N HIS A 321 -18.92 -18.14 15.22
CA HIS A 321 -19.91 -19.21 15.00
C HIS A 321 -20.49 -19.77 16.29
N LEU A 322 -19.74 -19.68 17.40
CA LEU A 322 -20.13 -20.21 18.69
C LEU A 322 -20.95 -19.20 19.51
N ASP A 323 -20.63 -17.90 19.42
CA ASP A 323 -21.20 -16.81 20.22
C ASP A 323 -22.61 -16.33 19.78
N GLY A 324 -23.41 -17.19 19.17
CA GLY A 324 -24.86 -16.98 19.00
C GLY A 324 -25.31 -15.93 17.97
N VAL A 325 -24.41 -15.15 17.36
CA VAL A 325 -24.72 -14.27 16.22
C VAL A 325 -25.01 -15.08 14.94
N ARG A 326 -24.68 -16.38 14.94
CA ARG A 326 -24.85 -17.34 13.85
C ARG A 326 -25.48 -18.65 14.39
N PRO A 327 -26.14 -19.48 13.54
CA PRO A 327 -26.95 -20.64 13.97
C PRO A 327 -26.15 -21.87 14.49
N GLY A 328 -24.97 -21.65 15.09
CA GLY A 328 -24.18 -22.68 15.77
C GLY A 328 -24.61 -22.86 17.22
N GLY A 329 -24.62 -21.77 18.00
CA GLY A 329 -25.02 -21.78 19.42
C GLY A 329 -26.42 -22.34 19.65
N ASP A 330 -27.41 -21.91 18.85
CA ASP A 330 -28.81 -22.37 18.95
C ASP A 330 -28.96 -23.90 18.82
N LYS A 331 -28.12 -24.54 18.01
CA LYS A 331 -28.13 -25.99 17.86
C LYS A 331 -27.63 -26.70 19.12
N ILE A 332 -26.65 -26.13 19.80
CA ILE A 332 -26.14 -26.64 21.07
C ILE A 332 -27.22 -26.47 22.16
N TYR A 333 -27.88 -25.30 22.24
CA TYR A 333 -29.03 -25.09 23.13
C TYR A 333 -30.15 -26.11 22.88
N ASN A 334 -30.47 -26.40 21.62
CA ASN A 334 -31.47 -27.41 21.27
C ASN A 334 -31.12 -28.84 21.76
N VAL A 335 -29.84 -29.21 21.87
CA VAL A 335 -29.44 -30.48 22.51
C VAL A 335 -29.85 -30.48 23.99
N PHE A 336 -29.62 -29.39 24.71
CA PHE A 336 -29.86 -29.29 26.15
C PHE A 336 -31.33 -29.09 26.52
N ASP A 337 -32.08 -28.29 25.75
CA ASP A 337 -33.48 -27.95 26.09
C ASP A 337 -34.48 -28.98 25.56
N ASN A 338 -34.19 -29.62 24.42
CA ASN A 338 -35.11 -30.54 23.75
C ASN A 338 -34.61 -31.98 23.73
N GLN A 339 -33.39 -32.25 23.25
CA GLN A 339 -32.93 -33.63 23.02
C GLN A 339 -32.67 -34.40 24.32
N LEU A 340 -31.84 -33.86 25.22
CA LEU A 340 -31.55 -34.47 26.52
C LEU A 340 -32.82 -34.67 27.37
N PRO A 341 -33.74 -33.69 27.51
CA PRO A 341 -34.97 -33.88 28.29
C PRO A 341 -35.94 -34.87 27.64
N ALA A 342 -35.99 -34.96 26.30
CA ALA A 342 -36.74 -36.00 25.62
C ALA A 342 -36.11 -37.40 25.82
N ALA A 343 -34.79 -37.52 25.83
CA ALA A 343 -34.08 -38.76 26.11
C ALA A 343 -34.30 -39.23 27.56
N LEU A 344 -34.22 -38.33 28.55
CA LEU A 344 -34.54 -38.63 29.95
C LEU A 344 -36.00 -39.07 30.14
N LYS A 345 -36.97 -38.41 29.49
CA LYS A 345 -38.39 -38.80 29.52
C LYS A 345 -38.69 -40.15 28.86
N ARG A 346 -37.80 -40.66 27.99
CA ARG A 346 -37.93 -41.99 27.37
C ARG A 346 -37.42 -43.12 28.26
N LEU A 347 -36.71 -42.81 29.35
CA LEU A 347 -36.32 -43.81 30.35
C LEU A 347 -37.57 -44.32 31.06
N GLN A 348 -37.89 -45.60 30.86
CA GLN A 348 -39.08 -46.23 31.42
C GLN A 348 -38.81 -46.67 32.87
N PHE A 349 -38.66 -45.69 33.78
CA PHE A 349 -38.37 -45.93 35.20
C PHE A 349 -39.42 -46.85 35.85
N ASP A 350 -40.70 -46.75 35.46
CA ASP A 350 -41.77 -47.61 35.96
C ASP A 350 -41.54 -49.11 35.66
N LYS A 351 -40.78 -49.46 34.60
CA LYS A 351 -40.39 -50.84 34.32
C LYS A 351 -39.24 -51.32 35.19
N GLN A 352 -38.29 -50.45 35.51
CA GLN A 352 -37.21 -50.76 36.47
C GLN A 352 -37.77 -50.90 37.90
N LEU A 353 -38.80 -50.10 38.22
CA LEU A 353 -39.53 -50.12 39.48
C LEU A 353 -40.81 -51.00 39.41
N ALA A 354 -40.80 -52.04 38.56
CA ALA A 354 -41.87 -53.02 38.54
C ALA A 354 -41.93 -53.80 39.87
N MET A 355 -43.14 -54.17 40.30
CA MET A 355 -43.39 -54.82 41.60
C MET A 355 -42.53 -56.07 41.85
N GLU A 356 -42.29 -56.87 40.82
CA GLU A 356 -41.44 -58.06 40.88
C GLU A 356 -39.98 -57.70 41.20
N ASN A 357 -39.44 -56.66 40.56
CA ASN A 357 -38.06 -56.21 40.78
C ASN A 357 -37.89 -55.53 42.15
N ILE A 358 -38.88 -54.73 42.59
CA ILE A 358 -38.90 -54.16 43.95
C ILE A 358 -38.93 -55.29 44.99
N ARG A 359 -39.85 -56.26 44.85
CA ARG A 359 -39.96 -57.41 45.76
C ARG A 359 -38.63 -58.16 45.84
N LYS A 360 -38.03 -58.47 44.68
CA LYS A 360 -36.73 -59.14 44.59
C LYS A 360 -35.63 -58.35 45.31
N LEU A 361 -35.36 -57.11 44.92
CA LEU A 361 -34.23 -56.33 45.42
C LEU A 361 -34.35 -55.92 46.89
N ILE A 362 -35.57 -55.72 47.41
CA ILE A 362 -35.80 -55.49 48.84
C ILE A 362 -35.54 -56.77 49.65
N THR A 363 -36.16 -57.90 49.27
CA THR A 363 -35.98 -59.17 50.01
C THR A 363 -34.55 -59.70 49.92
N GLU A 364 -33.86 -59.53 48.79
CA GLU A 364 -32.42 -59.85 48.63
C GLU A 364 -31.49 -58.94 49.45
N ALA A 365 -31.94 -57.72 49.82
CA ALA A 365 -31.15 -56.80 50.64
C ALA A 365 -31.36 -57.00 52.14
N ASP A 366 -32.56 -57.41 52.57
CA ASP A 366 -32.87 -57.68 53.99
C ASP A 366 -32.42 -59.07 54.45
N GLY A 367 -32.31 -60.05 53.54
CA GLY A 367 -31.84 -61.41 53.84
C GLY A 367 -32.83 -62.25 54.65
N TYR A 368 -32.31 -63.26 55.36
CA TYR A 368 -33.12 -64.26 56.06
C TYR A 368 -33.80 -63.75 57.35
N GLN A 369 -33.26 -62.69 57.97
CA GLN A 369 -33.77 -62.16 59.24
C GLN A 369 -34.11 -60.66 59.09
N PRO A 370 -35.39 -60.30 58.91
CA PRO A 370 -35.78 -58.91 58.68
C PRO A 370 -35.53 -58.06 59.94
N HIS A 371 -34.81 -56.96 59.76
CA HIS A 371 -34.41 -56.05 60.83
C HIS A 371 -35.62 -55.24 61.37
N LEU A 372 -35.46 -54.63 62.55
CA LEU A 372 -36.46 -53.70 63.12
C LEU A 372 -36.45 -52.30 62.45
N ILE A 373 -35.54 -52.08 61.51
CA ILE A 373 -35.28 -50.80 60.83
C ILE A 373 -35.63 -50.96 59.34
N ALA A 374 -35.97 -49.87 58.66
CA ALA A 374 -36.29 -49.85 57.22
C ALA A 374 -35.16 -50.41 56.33
N PRO A 375 -35.48 -50.98 55.15
CA PRO A 375 -34.55 -51.73 54.29
C PRO A 375 -33.58 -50.82 53.50
N GLU A 376 -32.72 -50.09 54.20
CA GLU A 376 -31.81 -49.06 53.65
C GLU A 376 -31.02 -49.55 52.42
N GLN A 377 -30.46 -50.76 52.49
CA GLN A 377 -29.66 -51.34 51.42
C GLN A 377 -30.49 -51.70 50.18
N GLY A 378 -31.77 -52.02 50.36
CA GLY A 378 -32.72 -52.28 49.27
C GLY A 378 -33.10 -50.99 48.53
N TYR A 379 -33.36 -49.91 49.27
CA TYR A 379 -33.55 -48.56 48.68
C TYR A 379 -32.32 -48.12 47.89
N ARG A 380 -31.10 -48.31 48.43
CA ARG A 380 -29.84 -48.00 47.74
C ARG A 380 -29.74 -48.72 46.40
N ARG A 381 -29.89 -50.04 46.38
CA ARG A 381 -29.81 -50.86 45.14
C ARG A 381 -30.86 -50.44 44.11
N LEU A 382 -32.10 -50.17 44.51
CA LEU A 382 -33.18 -49.73 43.61
C LEU A 382 -32.89 -48.36 42.98
N ILE A 383 -32.36 -47.41 43.77
CA ILE A 383 -32.00 -46.08 43.28
C ILE A 383 -30.79 -46.19 42.33
N GLU A 384 -29.73 -46.89 42.73
CA GLU A 384 -28.53 -47.13 41.92
C GLU A 384 -28.87 -47.77 40.56
N SER A 385 -29.63 -48.87 40.54
CA SER A 385 -30.03 -49.57 39.32
C SER A 385 -30.93 -48.73 38.41
N THR A 386 -31.64 -47.74 38.96
CA THR A 386 -32.48 -46.83 38.17
C THR A 386 -31.66 -45.66 37.62
N LEU A 387 -30.82 -45.02 38.45
CA LEU A 387 -30.00 -43.86 38.05
C LEU A 387 -28.91 -44.23 37.03
N ILE A 388 -28.34 -45.43 37.08
CA ILE A 388 -27.30 -45.85 36.12
C ILE A 388 -27.79 -45.80 34.67
N THR A 389 -29.10 -45.91 34.43
CA THR A 389 -29.71 -45.80 33.08
C THR A 389 -29.59 -44.40 32.47
N ILE A 390 -29.36 -43.36 33.28
CA ILE A 390 -29.17 -41.96 32.85
C ILE A 390 -27.83 -41.77 32.13
N ARG A 391 -26.84 -42.67 32.34
CA ARG A 391 -25.52 -42.62 31.69
C ARG A 391 -25.64 -42.60 30.16
N GLY A 392 -26.56 -43.37 29.57
CA GLY A 392 -26.78 -43.43 28.12
C GLY A 392 -27.22 -42.07 27.52
N PRO A 393 -28.34 -41.47 27.98
CA PRO A 393 -28.74 -40.12 27.59
C PRO A 393 -27.68 -39.04 27.86
N ALA A 394 -26.92 -39.15 28.94
CA ALA A 394 -25.85 -38.21 29.26
C ALA A 394 -24.68 -38.29 28.25
N GLU A 395 -24.22 -39.50 27.94
CA GLU A 395 -23.20 -39.78 26.91
C GLU A 395 -23.66 -39.33 25.52
N ALA A 396 -24.90 -39.61 25.15
CA ALA A 396 -25.47 -39.16 23.87
C ALA A 396 -25.51 -37.62 23.74
N ALA A 397 -25.70 -36.88 24.84
CA ALA A 397 -25.65 -35.42 24.83
C ALA A 397 -24.22 -34.88 24.66
N VAL A 398 -23.21 -35.54 25.24
CA VAL A 398 -21.78 -35.23 25.02
C VAL A 398 -21.44 -35.39 23.53
N ASP A 399 -21.80 -36.52 22.95
CA ASP A 399 -21.48 -36.87 21.56
C ASP A 399 -22.23 -35.99 20.53
N ALA A 400 -23.47 -35.61 20.82
CA ALA A 400 -24.23 -34.68 19.99
C ALA A 400 -23.60 -33.28 19.95
N VAL A 401 -23.10 -32.77 21.08
CA VAL A 401 -22.39 -31.48 21.13
C VAL A 401 -21.04 -31.56 20.41
N HIS A 402 -20.28 -32.65 20.60
CA HIS A 402 -19.03 -32.90 19.87
C HIS A 402 -19.22 -32.81 18.35
N SER A 403 -20.22 -33.50 17.81
CA SER A 403 -20.53 -33.48 16.37
C SER A 403 -20.86 -32.07 15.88
N LEU A 404 -21.60 -31.27 16.66
CA LEU A 404 -21.92 -29.89 16.30
C LEU A 404 -20.68 -28.99 16.30
N LEU A 405 -19.79 -29.12 17.28
CA LEU A 405 -18.53 -28.36 17.33
C LEU A 405 -17.62 -28.71 16.15
N LYS A 406 -17.57 -29.99 15.76
CA LYS A 406 -16.84 -30.48 14.57
C LYS A 406 -17.38 -29.89 13.26
N ASP A 407 -18.69 -29.80 13.10
CA ASP A 407 -19.33 -29.10 11.96
C ASP A 407 -18.95 -27.60 11.92
N LEU A 408 -18.83 -26.93 13.07
CA LEU A 408 -18.42 -25.52 13.14
C LEU A 408 -16.94 -25.34 12.74
N ILE A 409 -16.04 -26.26 13.11
CA ILE A 409 -14.65 -26.26 12.64
C ILE A 409 -14.62 -26.30 11.10
N HIS A 410 -15.33 -27.25 10.48
CA HIS A 410 -15.35 -27.37 9.01
C HIS A 410 -15.92 -26.12 8.31
N LYS A 411 -16.90 -25.44 8.91
CA LYS A 411 -17.42 -24.16 8.38
C LYS A 411 -16.39 -23.04 8.48
N ALA A 412 -15.77 -22.85 9.66
CA ALA A 412 -14.75 -21.81 9.86
C ALA A 412 -13.54 -22.00 8.93
N ILE A 413 -13.07 -23.24 8.74
CA ILE A 413 -12.02 -23.59 7.77
C ILE A 413 -12.41 -23.17 6.33
N ASN A 414 -13.67 -23.34 5.94
CA ASN A 414 -14.13 -23.02 4.59
C ASN A 414 -14.35 -21.51 4.38
N GLU A 415 -14.67 -20.75 5.42
CA GLU A 415 -14.84 -19.30 5.37
C GLU A 415 -13.50 -18.54 5.45
N THR A 416 -12.48 -19.09 6.09
CA THR A 416 -11.13 -18.49 6.14
C THR A 416 -10.49 -18.49 4.75
N LEU A 417 -10.39 -17.32 4.11
CA LEU A 417 -9.92 -17.18 2.73
C LEU A 417 -8.44 -17.59 2.59
N GLU A 418 -7.62 -17.23 3.57
CA GLU A 418 -6.19 -17.51 3.62
C GLU A 418 -5.90 -19.02 3.68
N LEU A 419 -6.74 -19.80 4.37
CA LEU A 419 -6.61 -21.26 4.38
C LEU A 419 -6.99 -21.90 3.03
N ARG A 420 -7.69 -21.19 2.12
CA ARG A 420 -7.85 -21.65 0.74
C ARG A 420 -6.57 -21.46 -0.08
N GLN A 421 -5.77 -20.44 0.23
CA GLN A 421 -4.49 -20.16 -0.42
C GLN A 421 -3.40 -21.16 -0.01
N TYR A 422 -3.47 -21.72 1.20
CA TYR A 422 -2.46 -22.61 1.75
C TYR A 422 -3.02 -24.01 2.10
N PRO A 423 -3.17 -24.93 1.12
CA PRO A 423 -3.76 -26.25 1.35
C PRO A 423 -3.02 -27.11 2.38
N GLY A 424 -1.70 -26.99 2.50
CA GLY A 424 -0.90 -27.70 3.50
C GLY A 424 -1.29 -27.27 4.91
N LEU A 425 -1.21 -25.97 5.19
CA LEU A 425 -1.65 -25.40 6.47
C LEU A 425 -3.12 -25.71 6.78
N ARG A 426 -4.02 -25.69 5.78
CA ARG A 426 -5.44 -26.02 5.96
C ARG A 426 -5.66 -27.42 6.51
N VAL A 427 -4.94 -28.42 6.00
CA VAL A 427 -5.05 -29.81 6.49
C VAL A 427 -4.57 -29.90 7.94
N GLU A 428 -3.39 -29.33 8.24
CA GLU A 428 -2.80 -29.39 9.59
C GLU A 428 -3.65 -28.66 10.65
N VAL A 429 -4.16 -27.45 10.34
CA VAL A 429 -5.07 -26.72 11.25
C VAL A 429 -6.38 -27.47 11.45
N THR A 430 -6.93 -28.10 10.41
CA THR A 430 -8.15 -28.91 10.52
C THR A 430 -7.92 -30.13 11.42
N ASN A 431 -6.82 -30.85 11.22
CA ASN A 431 -6.47 -32.03 12.00
C ASN A 431 -6.26 -31.67 13.48
N ALA A 432 -5.46 -30.64 13.76
CA ALA A 432 -5.15 -30.21 15.12
C ALA A 432 -6.40 -29.72 15.89
N ALA A 433 -7.31 -28.98 15.21
CA ALA A 433 -8.57 -28.56 15.81
C ALA A 433 -9.49 -29.75 16.14
N ILE A 434 -9.56 -30.75 15.26
CA ILE A 434 -10.34 -31.98 15.51
C ILE A 434 -9.72 -32.79 16.65
N GLU A 435 -8.40 -32.96 16.69
CA GLU A 435 -7.70 -33.71 17.74
C GLU A 435 -7.84 -33.06 19.13
N SER A 436 -7.77 -31.72 19.21
CA SER A 436 -8.12 -31.00 20.45
C SER A 436 -9.57 -31.25 20.87
N LEU A 437 -10.51 -31.29 19.93
CA LEU A 437 -11.92 -31.49 20.22
C LEU A 437 -12.23 -32.92 20.71
N GLU A 438 -11.62 -33.97 20.12
CA GLU A 438 -11.79 -35.35 20.61
C GLU A 438 -11.29 -35.49 22.07
N ARG A 439 -10.18 -34.83 22.45
CA ARG A 439 -9.69 -34.81 23.84
C ARG A 439 -10.67 -34.11 24.80
N MET A 440 -11.22 -32.97 24.40
CA MET A 440 -12.24 -32.25 25.17
C MET A 440 -13.53 -33.07 25.35
N ARG A 441 -13.92 -33.84 24.34
CA ARG A 441 -15.04 -34.78 24.39
C ARG A 441 -14.80 -35.88 25.43
N ASP A 442 -13.63 -36.52 25.42
CA ASP A 442 -13.32 -37.60 26.37
C ASP A 442 -13.29 -37.10 27.83
N GLU A 443 -12.72 -35.92 28.08
CA GLU A 443 -12.76 -35.29 29.40
C GLU A 443 -14.19 -34.93 29.82
N SER A 444 -14.98 -34.35 28.91
CA SER A 444 -16.38 -34.02 29.14
C SER A 444 -17.24 -35.26 29.40
N LYS A 445 -16.98 -36.38 28.70
CA LYS A 445 -17.65 -37.66 28.90
C LYS A 445 -17.37 -38.20 30.30
N LYS A 446 -16.09 -38.20 30.71
CA LYS A 446 -15.67 -38.62 32.04
C LYS A 446 -16.34 -37.77 33.14
N ALA A 447 -16.27 -36.44 33.03
CA ALA A 447 -16.87 -35.52 34.01
C ALA A 447 -18.40 -35.64 34.07
N THR A 448 -19.06 -35.77 32.92
CA THR A 448 -20.53 -35.89 32.83
C THR A 448 -21.02 -37.21 33.44
N LEU A 449 -20.33 -38.33 33.19
CA LEU A 449 -20.67 -39.62 33.78
C LEU A 449 -20.38 -39.65 35.29
N GLN A 450 -19.30 -39.01 35.74
CA GLN A 450 -19.01 -38.86 37.18
C GLN A 450 -20.12 -38.12 37.93
N LEU A 451 -20.78 -37.12 37.33
CA LEU A 451 -21.94 -36.46 37.96
C LEU A 451 -23.11 -37.43 38.18
N VAL A 452 -23.35 -38.35 37.24
CA VAL A 452 -24.39 -39.39 37.40
C VAL A 452 -23.98 -40.38 38.51
N ASP A 453 -22.72 -40.80 38.51
CA ASP A 453 -22.19 -41.75 39.49
C ASP A 453 -22.21 -41.20 40.93
N MET A 454 -21.96 -39.89 41.10
CA MET A 454 -22.05 -39.20 42.39
C MET A 454 -23.47 -39.23 42.96
N GLU A 455 -24.49 -38.94 42.14
CA GLU A 455 -25.91 -38.97 42.57
C GLU A 455 -26.38 -40.39 42.90
N SER A 456 -25.80 -41.44 42.31
CA SER A 456 -26.05 -42.83 42.72
C SER A 456 -25.27 -43.29 43.97
N SER A 457 -24.16 -42.64 44.31
CA SER A 457 -23.25 -43.08 45.38
C SER A 457 -23.63 -42.60 46.79
N TYR A 458 -24.36 -41.49 46.90
CA TYR A 458 -24.67 -40.88 48.20
C TYR A 458 -26.15 -40.47 48.35
N LEU A 459 -26.85 -41.16 49.25
CA LEU A 459 -28.19 -40.79 49.69
C LEU A 459 -28.11 -39.98 50.99
N THR A 460 -28.80 -38.84 51.04
CA THR A 460 -28.79 -37.96 52.21
C THR A 460 -29.49 -38.62 53.41
N VAL A 461 -29.02 -38.35 54.63
CA VAL A 461 -29.70 -38.80 55.86
C VAL A 461 -31.14 -38.29 55.93
N ASP A 462 -31.41 -37.11 55.37
CA ASP A 462 -32.75 -36.53 55.30
C ASP A 462 -33.69 -37.24 54.31
N PHE A 463 -33.18 -37.98 53.31
CA PHE A 463 -34.02 -38.88 52.51
C PHE A 463 -34.57 -40.00 53.39
N PHE A 464 -33.70 -40.66 54.17
CA PHE A 464 -34.11 -41.74 55.07
C PHE A 464 -35.01 -41.26 56.23
N ARG A 465 -34.77 -40.06 56.78
CA ARG A 465 -35.66 -39.45 57.79
C ARG A 465 -37.06 -39.11 57.28
N LYS A 466 -37.20 -38.86 55.97
CA LYS A 466 -38.49 -38.56 55.31
C LYS A 466 -39.22 -39.80 54.80
N LEU A 467 -38.63 -40.99 54.93
CA LEU A 467 -39.38 -42.23 54.72
C LEU A 467 -40.52 -42.30 55.74
N PRO A 468 -41.73 -42.71 55.35
CA PRO A 468 -42.83 -42.88 56.29
C PRO A 468 -42.44 -43.84 57.42
N GLN A 469 -42.49 -43.36 58.67
CA GLN A 469 -42.35 -44.22 59.83
C GLN A 469 -43.66 -44.99 60.02
N ASP A 470 -43.69 -46.26 59.61
CA ASP A 470 -44.83 -47.15 59.85
C ASP A 470 -44.87 -47.63 61.32
N VAL A 471 -45.06 -46.68 62.24
CA VAL A 471 -45.34 -46.92 63.66
C VAL A 471 -46.41 -45.95 64.14
N GLU A 472 -47.61 -45.98 63.55
CA GLU A 472 -48.82 -45.41 64.18
C GLU A 472 -50.14 -45.88 63.53
N LYS A 473 -50.49 -47.15 63.78
CA LYS A 473 -51.87 -47.62 64.05
C LYS A 473 -51.83 -49.09 64.45
N GLY A 474 -52.35 -49.41 65.64
CA GLY A 474 -52.28 -50.75 66.20
C GLY A 474 -53.02 -51.78 65.36
N GLY A 475 -52.28 -52.81 64.91
CA GLY A 475 -52.81 -54.05 64.34
C GLY A 475 -52.51 -55.23 65.25
N ASN A 476 -53.36 -56.25 65.25
CA ASN A 476 -53.24 -57.40 66.15
C ASN A 476 -51.88 -58.12 66.02
N PRO A 477 -51.33 -58.67 67.12
CA PRO A 477 -50.03 -59.36 67.14
C PRO A 477 -50.05 -60.75 66.46
N SER A 478 -51.07 -61.06 65.67
CA SER A 478 -51.25 -62.32 64.94
C SER A 478 -50.89 -62.24 63.45
N HIS A 479 -50.43 -61.08 62.95
CA HIS A 479 -49.92 -60.97 61.57
C HIS A 479 -48.51 -61.55 61.44
N SER A 480 -48.30 -62.31 60.38
CA SER A 480 -47.04 -63.00 60.11
C SER A 480 -45.93 -62.01 59.77
N ILE A 481 -44.67 -62.36 60.07
CA ILE A 481 -43.49 -61.62 59.58
C ILE A 481 -43.52 -61.47 58.04
N PHE A 482 -44.14 -62.42 57.34
CA PHE A 482 -44.33 -62.38 55.88
C PHE A 482 -45.34 -61.30 55.41
N ASP A 483 -46.27 -60.83 56.25
CA ASP A 483 -47.22 -59.76 55.89
C ASP A 483 -46.55 -58.37 55.82
N ARG A 484 -45.31 -58.23 56.34
CA ARG A 484 -44.56 -56.97 56.32
C ARG A 484 -44.24 -56.49 54.90
N TYR A 485 -44.00 -57.41 53.95
CA TYR A 485 -43.78 -57.11 52.52
C TYR A 485 -45.05 -57.31 51.68
N ASN A 486 -46.19 -56.87 52.23
CA ASN A 486 -47.43 -56.78 51.46
C ASN A 486 -47.28 -55.82 50.26
N ASP A 487 -48.13 -55.99 49.25
CA ASP A 487 -48.03 -55.20 48.02
C ASP A 487 -48.20 -53.69 48.26
N SER A 488 -48.94 -53.26 49.28
CA SER A 488 -49.05 -51.83 49.63
C SER A 488 -47.74 -51.23 50.14
N TYR A 489 -46.95 -51.98 50.92
CA TYR A 489 -45.65 -51.54 51.40
C TYR A 489 -44.65 -51.43 50.24
N LEU A 490 -44.54 -52.47 49.42
CA LEU A 490 -43.64 -52.46 48.25
C LEU A 490 -44.02 -51.41 47.20
N ARG A 491 -45.32 -51.13 46.98
CA ARG A 491 -45.78 -50.00 46.15
C ARG A 491 -45.32 -48.65 46.72
N ARG A 492 -45.37 -48.45 48.04
CA ARG A 492 -44.87 -47.22 48.69
C ARG A 492 -43.36 -47.06 48.51
N ILE A 493 -42.57 -48.14 48.61
CA ILE A 493 -41.14 -48.13 48.26
C ILE A 493 -40.95 -47.63 46.82
N GLY A 494 -41.65 -48.25 45.86
CA GLY A 494 -41.58 -47.87 44.44
C GLY A 494 -41.90 -46.39 44.20
N THR A 495 -43.00 -45.88 44.75
CA THR A 495 -43.39 -44.47 44.64
C THR A 495 -42.34 -43.53 45.25
N THR A 496 -41.78 -43.87 46.40
CA THR A 496 -40.74 -43.05 47.05
C THR A 496 -39.43 -43.04 46.27
N VAL A 497 -38.99 -44.20 45.75
CA VAL A 497 -37.81 -44.29 44.88
C VAL A 497 -38.03 -43.50 43.59
N LEU A 498 -39.19 -43.64 42.95
CA LEU A 498 -39.54 -42.89 41.73
C LEU A 498 -39.56 -41.37 41.97
N ALA A 499 -40.08 -40.91 43.11
CA ALA A 499 -40.06 -39.49 43.47
C ALA A 499 -38.62 -38.96 43.64
N TYR A 500 -37.74 -39.74 44.28
CA TYR A 500 -36.32 -39.38 44.42
C TYR A 500 -35.58 -39.38 43.08
N VAL A 501 -35.77 -40.42 42.25
CA VAL A 501 -35.19 -40.49 40.90
C VAL A 501 -35.63 -39.32 40.03
N ASN A 502 -36.90 -38.90 40.09
CA ASN A 502 -37.39 -37.73 39.36
C ASN A 502 -36.78 -36.40 39.85
N MET A 503 -36.52 -36.27 41.16
CA MET A 503 -35.79 -35.14 41.72
C MET A 503 -34.34 -35.11 41.22
N VAL A 504 -33.63 -36.23 41.25
CA VAL A 504 -32.26 -36.36 40.75
C VAL A 504 -32.19 -36.12 39.24
N CYS A 505 -33.14 -36.64 38.45
CA CYS A 505 -33.24 -36.33 37.02
C CYS A 505 -33.41 -34.83 36.75
N SER A 506 -34.14 -34.13 37.63
CA SER A 506 -34.32 -32.67 37.54
C SER A 506 -33.04 -31.90 37.92
N SER A 507 -32.23 -32.42 38.86
CA SER A 507 -30.87 -31.92 39.14
C SER A 507 -29.95 -32.14 37.92
N LEU A 508 -29.83 -33.38 37.45
CA LEU A 508 -28.96 -33.78 36.35
C LEU A 508 -29.30 -33.09 35.03
N ARG A 509 -30.59 -32.81 34.75
CA ARG A 509 -31.01 -31.99 33.59
C ARG A 509 -30.34 -30.61 33.57
N ASN A 510 -30.02 -30.04 34.73
CA ASN A 510 -29.34 -28.75 34.85
C ASN A 510 -27.81 -28.88 34.97
N SER A 511 -27.32 -29.97 35.55
CA SER A 511 -25.88 -30.19 35.81
C SER A 511 -25.13 -30.77 34.61
N ILE A 512 -25.75 -31.67 33.83
CA ILE A 512 -25.14 -32.27 32.63
C ILE A 512 -24.79 -31.19 31.58
N PRO A 513 -25.71 -30.29 31.16
CA PRO A 513 -25.35 -29.21 30.24
C PRO A 513 -24.21 -28.33 30.73
N LYS A 514 -24.13 -28.05 32.04
CA LYS A 514 -23.05 -27.24 32.63
C LYS A 514 -21.69 -27.94 32.53
N SER A 515 -21.64 -29.26 32.74
CA SER A 515 -20.41 -30.05 32.54
C SER A 515 -19.98 -30.04 31.07
N ILE A 516 -20.90 -30.29 30.15
CA ILE A 516 -20.62 -30.28 28.70
C ILE A 516 -20.16 -28.89 28.23
N VAL A 517 -20.85 -27.83 28.66
CA VAL A 517 -20.44 -26.45 28.33
C VAL A 517 -19.08 -26.11 28.92
N TYR A 518 -18.78 -26.54 30.15
CA TYR A 518 -17.49 -26.26 30.79
C TYR A 518 -16.34 -27.02 30.10
N CYS A 519 -16.47 -28.34 29.89
CA CYS A 519 -15.39 -29.20 29.41
C CYS A 519 -15.21 -29.19 27.88
N GLN A 520 -16.29 -29.00 27.09
CA GLN A 520 -16.22 -28.93 25.62
C GLN A 520 -16.39 -27.51 25.11
N VAL A 521 -17.59 -26.92 25.25
CA VAL A 521 -17.95 -25.69 24.51
C VAL A 521 -17.02 -24.52 24.87
N ARG A 522 -16.76 -24.33 26.17
CA ARG A 522 -15.93 -23.26 26.69
C ARG A 522 -14.44 -23.47 26.41
N GLU A 523 -13.95 -24.69 26.51
CA GLU A 523 -12.53 -24.98 26.24
C GLU A 523 -12.24 -25.01 24.73
N ALA A 524 -13.15 -25.53 23.90
CA ALA A 524 -13.07 -25.38 22.45
C ALA A 524 -13.10 -23.90 22.02
N LYS A 525 -13.77 -23.01 22.77
CA LYS A 525 -13.69 -21.56 22.53
C LYS A 525 -12.32 -20.95 22.93
N ARG A 526 -11.60 -21.57 23.86
CA ARG A 526 -10.41 -20.99 24.49
C ARG A 526 -9.09 -21.48 23.91
N SER A 527 -8.97 -22.79 23.73
CA SER A 527 -7.69 -23.50 23.64
C SER A 527 -7.59 -24.46 22.44
N LEU A 528 -8.50 -24.33 21.45
CA LEU A 528 -8.61 -25.22 20.29
C LEU A 528 -7.28 -25.47 19.56
N LEU A 529 -6.47 -24.42 19.41
CA LEU A 529 -5.17 -24.46 18.73
C LEU A 529 -3.95 -24.28 19.66
N ASP A 530 -4.12 -24.26 20.98
CA ASP A 530 -3.00 -24.00 21.91
C ASP A 530 -1.87 -25.03 21.77
N HIS A 531 -2.24 -26.30 21.59
CA HIS A 531 -1.29 -27.39 21.34
C HIS A 531 -0.59 -27.21 19.98
N PHE A 532 -1.34 -26.82 18.94
CA PHE A 532 -0.80 -26.55 17.62
C PHE A 532 0.19 -25.37 17.65
N PHE A 533 -0.09 -24.31 18.41
CA PHE A 533 0.85 -23.20 18.61
C PHE A 533 2.11 -23.62 19.37
N ALA A 534 1.98 -24.48 20.39
CA ALA A 534 3.12 -25.03 21.13
C ALA A 534 4.02 -25.89 20.24
N ASP A 535 3.47 -26.63 19.26
CA ASP A 535 4.23 -27.45 18.32
C ASP A 535 4.77 -26.65 17.12
N LEU A 536 4.03 -25.66 16.61
CA LEU A 536 4.50 -24.70 15.60
C LEU A 536 5.81 -24.02 16.02
N GLY A 537 5.92 -23.61 17.29
CA GLY A 537 7.12 -22.99 17.85
C GLY A 537 8.37 -23.90 17.87
N LYS A 538 8.20 -25.20 17.65
CA LYS A 538 9.30 -26.20 17.58
C LYS A 538 9.71 -26.52 16.14
N LEU A 539 9.00 -26.02 15.12
CA LEU A 539 9.23 -26.40 13.72
C LEU A 539 10.39 -25.63 13.09
N GLU A 540 11.25 -26.35 12.38
CA GLU A 540 12.29 -25.76 11.56
C GLU A 540 11.73 -25.01 10.34
N GLN A 541 12.49 -24.02 9.84
CA GLN A 541 12.12 -23.17 8.70
C GLN A 541 11.69 -23.97 7.45
N LYS A 542 12.29 -25.13 7.20
CA LYS A 542 11.93 -26.01 6.07
C LYS A 542 10.50 -26.54 6.20
N ARG A 543 10.10 -26.92 7.43
CA ARG A 543 8.77 -27.48 7.73
C ARG A 543 7.70 -26.38 7.80
N LEU A 544 8.05 -25.19 8.33
CA LEU A 544 7.20 -23.99 8.23
C LEU A 544 6.97 -23.61 6.76
N SER A 545 7.98 -23.73 5.89
CA SER A 545 7.83 -23.44 4.46
C SER A 545 6.90 -24.45 3.76
N SER A 546 6.91 -25.73 4.13
CA SER A 546 5.96 -26.73 3.60
C SER A 546 4.53 -26.61 4.14
N LEU A 547 4.29 -25.85 5.22
CA LEU A 547 2.92 -25.50 5.61
C LEU A 547 2.36 -24.42 4.67
N LEU A 548 3.21 -23.46 4.30
CA LEU A 548 2.85 -22.33 3.44
C LEU A 548 2.91 -22.63 1.93
N ASN A 549 3.47 -23.78 1.51
CA ASN A 549 3.34 -24.39 0.16
C ASN A 549 3.22 -23.40 -1.03
N GLU A 550 4.02 -22.33 -1.01
CA GLU A 550 3.91 -21.25 -1.98
C GLU A 550 4.74 -21.58 -3.21
N ASP A 551 4.12 -21.50 -4.39
CA ASP A 551 4.80 -21.67 -5.67
C ASP A 551 5.91 -20.59 -5.81
N PRO A 552 7.19 -20.98 -6.00
CA PRO A 552 8.28 -20.03 -6.19
C PRO A 552 8.01 -19.01 -7.30
N ALA A 553 7.30 -19.40 -8.38
CA ALA A 553 6.92 -18.49 -9.45
C ALA A 553 5.87 -17.46 -9.01
N VAL A 554 4.98 -17.81 -8.07
CA VAL A 554 4.05 -16.85 -7.45
C VAL A 554 4.79 -15.89 -6.53
N MET A 555 5.77 -16.38 -5.74
CA MET A 555 6.56 -15.54 -4.85
C MET A 555 7.41 -14.52 -5.65
N GLU A 556 8.10 -14.98 -6.70
CA GLU A 556 8.91 -14.13 -7.57
C GLU A 556 8.06 -13.11 -8.35
N ARG A 557 6.91 -13.55 -8.89
CA ARG A 557 5.95 -12.65 -9.56
C ARG A 557 5.35 -11.63 -8.59
N ARG A 558 5.00 -12.00 -7.35
CA ARG A 558 4.53 -11.06 -6.32
C ARG A 558 5.61 -10.03 -5.98
N ALA A 559 6.88 -10.43 -5.85
CA ALA A 559 7.99 -9.52 -5.59
C ALA A 559 8.21 -8.53 -6.75
N ALA A 560 8.16 -9.00 -8.00
CA ALA A 560 8.25 -8.16 -9.19
C ALA A 560 7.07 -7.17 -9.31
N LEU A 561 5.85 -7.62 -8.98
CA LEU A 561 4.64 -6.78 -8.95
C LEU A 561 4.70 -5.71 -7.85
N ALA A 562 5.10 -6.09 -6.62
CA ALA A 562 5.23 -5.17 -5.50
C ALA A 562 6.26 -4.06 -5.78
N LYS A 563 7.40 -4.41 -6.39
CA LYS A 563 8.41 -3.44 -6.83
C LYS A 563 7.86 -2.42 -7.85
N ARG A 564 7.06 -2.88 -8.84
CA ARG A 564 6.39 -2.00 -9.81
C ARG A 564 5.29 -1.12 -9.16
N LEU A 565 4.67 -1.57 -8.07
CA LEU A 565 3.66 -0.80 -7.34
C LEU A 565 4.28 0.29 -6.46
N GLU A 566 5.39 0.00 -5.80
CA GLU A 566 6.19 0.98 -5.03
C GLU A 566 6.64 2.16 -5.93
N GLU A 567 6.93 1.89 -7.21
CA GLU A 567 7.21 2.92 -8.21
C GLU A 567 5.99 3.83 -8.48
N ASN A 568 4.73 3.39 -8.33
CA ASN A 568 3.53 4.25 -8.50
C ASN A 568 3.28 5.19 -7.31
N GLU A 569 3.43 4.74 -6.07
CA GLU A 569 3.29 5.62 -4.89
C GLU A 569 4.28 6.81 -4.98
N ASN A 570 5.49 6.52 -5.47
CA ASN A 570 6.51 7.52 -5.77
C ASN A 570 6.08 8.54 -6.84
N HIS A 571 5.28 8.15 -7.83
CA HIS A 571 4.67 9.09 -8.79
C HIS A 571 3.62 9.99 -8.11
N ARG A 572 2.64 9.42 -7.39
CA ARG A 572 1.56 10.21 -6.73
C ARG A 572 2.14 11.27 -5.79
N ARG A 573 3.13 10.88 -5.00
CA ARG A 573 3.93 11.76 -4.11
C ARG A 573 4.63 12.89 -4.89
N SER A 574 5.29 12.56 -5.99
CA SER A 574 6.01 13.54 -6.83
C SER A 574 5.06 14.54 -7.50
N VAL A 575 3.87 14.10 -7.95
CA VAL A 575 2.82 14.99 -8.49
C VAL A 575 2.33 15.93 -7.40
N ALA A 576 1.92 15.42 -6.24
CA ALA A 576 1.41 16.24 -5.14
C ALA A 576 2.44 17.29 -4.66
N ALA A 577 3.71 16.90 -4.50
CA ALA A 577 4.78 17.83 -4.15
C ALA A 577 5.01 18.90 -5.24
N SER A 578 4.95 18.52 -6.51
CA SER A 578 5.12 19.45 -7.66
C SER A 578 3.97 20.45 -7.78
N LEU A 579 2.73 20.04 -7.48
CA LEU A 579 1.56 20.94 -7.45
C LEU A 579 1.68 21.96 -6.30
N VAL A 580 2.15 21.54 -5.12
CA VAL A 580 2.46 22.46 -4.01
C VAL A 580 3.60 23.42 -4.37
N GLN A 581 4.63 22.96 -5.08
CA GLN A 581 5.68 23.82 -5.63
C GLN A 581 5.13 24.82 -6.65
N GLY A 582 4.12 24.44 -7.43
CA GLY A 582 3.38 25.33 -8.32
C GLY A 582 2.85 26.57 -7.59
N VAL A 583 2.22 26.39 -6.42
CA VAL A 583 1.71 27.49 -5.59
C VAL A 583 2.81 28.46 -5.16
N TYR A 584 3.98 27.94 -4.76
CA TYR A 584 5.14 28.78 -4.43
C TYR A 584 5.62 29.62 -5.62
N ILE A 585 5.51 29.09 -6.85
CA ILE A 585 5.94 29.81 -8.06
C ILE A 585 4.89 30.85 -8.47
N ILE A 586 3.59 30.55 -8.38
CA ILE A 586 2.49 31.52 -8.60
C ILE A 586 2.72 32.76 -7.72
N GLU A 587 2.90 32.53 -6.41
CA GLU A 587 3.11 33.61 -5.45
C GLU A 587 4.39 34.41 -5.74
N ARG A 588 5.47 33.73 -6.16
CA ARG A 588 6.72 34.38 -6.55
C ARG A 588 6.59 35.21 -7.82
N ASP A 589 5.81 34.76 -8.80
CA ASP A 589 5.53 35.53 -10.02
C ASP A 589 4.72 36.79 -9.72
N ARG A 590 3.72 36.71 -8.81
CA ARG A 590 3.02 37.89 -8.29
C ARG A 590 3.98 38.88 -7.62
N GLN A 591 4.86 38.40 -6.72
CA GLN A 591 5.83 39.23 -6.01
C GLN A 591 6.87 39.88 -6.95
N GLU A 592 7.33 39.14 -7.96
CA GLU A 592 8.33 39.60 -8.94
C GLU A 592 7.67 40.26 -10.18
N LYS A 593 6.35 40.51 -10.14
CA LYS A 593 5.50 41.11 -11.19
C LYS A 593 5.65 40.47 -12.58
N ARG A 594 5.90 39.16 -12.63
CA ARG A 594 6.03 38.40 -13.89
C ARG A 594 4.67 38.05 -14.46
N LEU A 595 4.43 38.46 -15.70
CA LEU A 595 3.16 38.32 -16.42
C LEU A 595 3.39 37.73 -17.82
N GLY A 596 2.39 37.03 -18.36
CA GLY A 596 2.45 36.42 -19.69
C GLY A 596 3.65 35.47 -19.83
N ASP A 597 4.40 35.62 -20.91
CA ASP A 597 5.58 34.80 -21.24
C ASP A 597 6.73 34.88 -20.20
N GLN A 598 6.69 35.86 -19.29
CA GLN A 598 7.65 35.96 -18.19
C GLN A 598 7.27 35.08 -16.98
N ALA A 599 6.02 34.61 -16.88
CA ALA A 599 5.56 33.82 -15.75
C ALA A 599 6.21 32.41 -15.75
N ILE A 600 6.75 31.99 -14.61
CA ILE A 600 7.42 30.71 -14.39
C ILE A 600 6.44 29.66 -13.85
N ALA A 601 5.26 30.08 -13.38
CA ALA A 601 4.25 29.20 -12.78
C ALA A 601 3.49 28.29 -13.77
N PRO A 602 2.98 28.78 -14.94
CA PRO A 602 2.19 27.96 -15.86
C PRO A 602 2.76 26.57 -16.23
N PRO A 603 4.08 26.41 -16.48
CA PRO A 603 4.63 25.13 -16.97
C PRO A 603 4.59 23.92 -16.01
N TRP A 604 4.26 24.08 -14.72
CA TRP A 604 4.49 23.02 -13.72
C TRP A 604 3.33 22.04 -13.52
N TRP A 605 2.08 22.53 -13.49
CA TRP A 605 0.90 21.67 -13.31
C TRP A 605 0.32 21.19 -14.65
N GLU A 606 0.47 21.96 -15.73
CA GLU A 606 0.05 21.58 -17.09
C GLU A 606 0.72 20.28 -17.56
N PHE A 607 1.95 20.05 -17.12
CA PHE A 607 2.72 18.83 -17.32
C PHE A 607 2.04 17.56 -16.76
N PHE A 608 1.22 17.71 -15.72
CA PHE A 608 0.44 16.64 -15.09
C PHE A 608 -1.04 16.66 -15.53
N HIS A 609 -1.38 17.34 -16.63
CA HIS A 609 -2.75 17.60 -17.11
C HIS A 609 -3.68 18.29 -16.10
N PHE A 610 -3.09 18.98 -15.14
CA PHE A 610 -3.81 19.92 -14.31
C PHE A 610 -3.89 21.27 -14.99
N GLN A 611 -5.04 21.92 -14.91
CA GLN A 611 -5.21 23.34 -15.19
C GLN A 611 -5.44 24.09 -13.88
N LEU A 612 -4.91 25.31 -13.76
CA LEU A 612 -5.18 26.16 -12.61
C LEU A 612 -6.64 26.61 -12.66
N PHE A 613 -7.47 26.01 -11.82
CA PHE A 613 -8.91 26.29 -11.75
C PHE A 613 -9.20 27.54 -10.93
N ARG A 614 -8.52 27.70 -9.79
CA ARG A 614 -8.67 28.87 -8.91
C ARG A 614 -7.44 29.09 -8.05
N GLN A 615 -6.99 30.34 -7.92
CA GLN A 615 -6.01 30.75 -6.91
C GLN A 615 -6.72 30.99 -5.57
N LEU A 616 -6.12 30.54 -4.47
CA LEU A 616 -6.56 30.87 -3.11
C LEU A 616 -5.71 32.03 -2.61
N VAL A 617 -6.35 33.20 -2.57
CA VAL A 617 -5.77 34.49 -2.19
C VAL A 617 -6.23 34.82 -0.78
N ASP A 618 -5.34 35.36 0.05
CA ASP A 618 -5.67 35.86 1.38
C ASP A 618 -6.22 37.30 1.28
N ASP A 619 -7.43 37.53 1.77
CA ASP A 619 -8.06 38.86 1.76
C ASP A 619 -7.27 39.90 2.58
N ALA A 620 -6.44 39.45 3.54
CA ALA A 620 -5.69 40.34 4.42
C ALA A 620 -4.45 40.99 3.78
N ASP A 621 -3.76 40.30 2.86
CA ASP A 621 -2.50 40.74 2.24
C ASP A 621 -2.40 40.49 0.72
N SER A 622 -3.50 40.02 0.11
CA SER A 622 -3.59 39.61 -1.29
C SER A 622 -2.54 38.57 -1.70
N SER A 623 -1.94 37.81 -0.77
CA SER A 623 -0.96 36.77 -1.08
C SER A 623 -1.63 35.47 -1.50
N ILE A 624 -1.00 34.77 -2.43
CA ILE A 624 -1.49 33.50 -2.94
C ILE A 624 -0.90 32.42 -2.04
N PHE A 625 -1.75 31.78 -1.24
CA PHE A 625 -1.34 30.78 -0.25
C PHE A 625 -1.73 29.35 -0.65
N GLY A 626 -2.65 29.20 -1.62
CA GLY A 626 -3.05 27.92 -2.18
C GLY A 626 -3.52 28.03 -3.62
N ALA A 627 -3.78 26.88 -4.24
CA ALA A 627 -4.40 26.77 -5.56
C ALA A 627 -5.28 25.53 -5.63
N ILE A 628 -6.38 25.64 -6.38
CA ILE A 628 -7.18 24.52 -6.85
C ILE A 628 -6.76 24.24 -8.29
N TYR A 629 -6.38 22.99 -8.54
CA TYR A 629 -6.03 22.46 -9.84
C TYR A 629 -7.11 21.50 -10.31
N GLU A 630 -7.69 21.69 -11.50
CA GLU A 630 -8.61 20.74 -12.12
C GLU A 630 -7.83 19.79 -13.03
N PHE A 631 -8.02 18.48 -12.87
CA PHE A 631 -7.50 17.49 -13.80
C PHE A 631 -8.34 17.53 -15.07
N LYS A 632 -7.72 17.91 -16.19
CA LYS A 632 -8.32 17.91 -17.52
C LYS A 632 -7.72 16.77 -18.34
N PRO A 633 -8.27 15.54 -18.25
CA PRO A 633 -7.85 14.46 -19.13
C PRO A 633 -8.12 14.88 -20.59
N PRO A 634 -7.17 14.69 -21.52
CA PRO A 634 -7.37 15.11 -22.90
C PRO A 634 -8.50 14.30 -23.56
N THR A 635 -9.28 14.99 -24.38
CA THR A 635 -10.56 14.53 -24.91
C THR A 635 -10.41 13.46 -26.00
N ALA A 636 -10.27 12.20 -25.59
CA ALA A 636 -10.68 11.03 -26.36
C ALA A 636 -10.93 9.82 -25.45
N GLN A 637 -12.17 9.31 -25.45
CA GLN A 637 -12.56 7.97 -24.98
C GLN A 637 -12.25 7.57 -23.52
N PHE A 638 -13.08 8.03 -22.56
CA PHE A 638 -13.32 7.28 -21.32
C PHE A 638 -14.79 7.33 -20.92
N ASN A 639 -15.39 6.14 -20.79
CA ASN A 639 -16.73 5.90 -20.25
C ASN A 639 -16.69 4.74 -19.22
N HIS A 640 -15.64 4.70 -18.39
CA HIS A 640 -15.50 3.81 -17.24
C HIS A 640 -14.84 4.56 -16.07
N SER A 641 -15.10 4.09 -14.84
CA SER A 641 -14.85 4.79 -13.58
C SER A 641 -13.37 5.07 -13.30
N LEU A 642 -13.09 6.33 -12.95
CA LEU A 642 -11.78 6.86 -12.55
C LEU A 642 -11.39 6.42 -11.12
N ASP A 643 -11.16 5.12 -10.92
CA ASP A 643 -10.75 4.66 -9.59
C ASP A 643 -9.29 5.10 -9.28
N GLY A 644 -9.11 5.89 -8.23
CA GLY A 644 -7.80 6.34 -7.73
C GLY A 644 -7.19 7.64 -8.28
N SER A 645 -7.76 8.29 -9.32
CA SER A 645 -7.25 9.57 -9.86
C SER A 645 -8.12 10.76 -9.47
N PRO A 646 -7.56 11.89 -8.99
CA PRO A 646 -8.36 13.03 -8.56
C PRO A 646 -8.88 13.83 -9.75
N ARG A 647 -10.10 14.33 -9.64
CA ARG A 647 -10.60 15.39 -10.53
C ARG A 647 -10.12 16.77 -10.10
N TYR A 648 -9.89 16.99 -8.80
CA TYR A 648 -9.31 18.24 -8.28
C TYR A 648 -8.21 17.98 -7.25
N VAL A 649 -7.14 18.77 -7.30
CA VAL A 649 -6.11 18.83 -6.25
C VAL A 649 -6.10 20.22 -5.64
N ILE A 650 -6.23 20.29 -4.32
CA ILE A 650 -6.15 21.54 -3.55
C ILE A 650 -4.79 21.58 -2.86
N ALA A 651 -3.91 22.45 -3.31
CA ALA A 651 -2.52 22.55 -2.88
C ALA A 651 -2.28 23.81 -2.04
N PHE A 652 -1.51 23.70 -0.95
CA PHE A 652 -1.19 24.81 -0.05
C PHE A 652 0.33 24.99 0.15
N ARG A 653 0.85 26.21 -0.07
CA ARG A 653 2.26 26.53 0.21
C ARG A 653 2.50 26.78 1.70
N GLY A 654 3.76 26.68 2.11
CA GLY A 654 4.25 27.22 3.37
C GLY A 654 4.84 28.63 3.24
N THR A 655 5.58 29.02 4.28
CA THR A 655 6.20 30.34 4.49
C THR A 655 7.20 30.73 3.39
N LEU A 656 7.25 32.01 3.01
CA LEU A 656 8.25 32.57 2.08
C LEU A 656 9.31 33.44 2.78
N THR A 657 10.58 33.28 2.40
CA THR A 657 11.72 33.91 3.08
C THR A 657 12.20 35.23 2.45
N LYS A 658 11.33 36.01 1.79
CA LYS A 658 11.69 37.27 1.10
C LYS A 658 11.15 38.51 1.83
N PRO A 659 11.93 39.61 1.96
CA PRO A 659 11.67 40.68 2.94
C PRO A 659 10.30 41.38 2.83
N GLY A 660 9.67 41.46 1.65
CA GLY A 660 8.34 42.06 1.50
C GLY A 660 7.17 41.20 2.02
N SER A 661 7.37 39.89 2.17
CA SER A 661 6.39 38.93 2.72
C SER A 661 6.78 38.44 4.11
N PHE A 662 8.07 38.54 4.43
CA PHE A 662 8.71 37.96 5.60
C PHE A 662 8.10 38.43 6.92
N SER A 663 7.75 39.72 7.03
CA SER A 663 7.14 40.28 8.24
C SER A 663 5.81 39.58 8.55
N ARG A 664 4.88 39.52 7.59
CA ARG A 664 3.52 39.04 7.84
C ARG A 664 3.39 37.52 7.86
N ASP A 665 4.16 36.80 7.03
CA ASP A 665 4.23 35.33 7.12
C ASP A 665 4.90 34.88 8.45
N ILE A 666 5.73 35.71 9.10
CA ILE A 666 6.26 35.46 10.47
C ILE A 666 5.34 35.96 11.58
N GLU A 667 4.69 37.10 11.42
CA GLU A 667 3.62 37.58 12.31
C GLU A 667 2.51 36.53 12.41
N LEU A 668 2.15 35.91 11.29
CA LEU A 668 1.31 34.71 11.23
C LEU A 668 1.93 33.53 11.99
N ASN A 669 3.22 33.22 11.85
CA ASN A 669 3.87 32.17 12.66
C ASN A 669 3.77 32.41 14.18
N ILE A 670 3.85 33.67 14.62
CA ILE A 670 3.68 34.07 16.02
C ILE A 670 2.20 33.99 16.44
N HIS A 671 1.27 34.41 15.57
CA HIS A 671 -0.16 34.36 15.80
C HIS A 671 -0.73 32.92 15.80
N PHE A 672 -0.15 31.98 15.02
CA PHE A 672 -0.51 30.56 15.07
C PHE A 672 -0.20 29.94 16.43
N LEU A 673 0.92 30.34 17.05
CA LEU A 673 1.32 29.88 18.38
C LEU A 673 0.43 30.47 19.50
N GLN A 674 -0.19 31.63 19.28
CA GLN A 674 -0.95 32.36 20.31
C GLN A 674 -2.48 32.23 20.19
N HIS A 675 -3.02 32.05 18.97
CA HIS A 675 -4.47 32.15 18.68
C HIS A 675 -5.03 31.01 17.81
N GLY A 676 -4.19 30.18 17.18
CA GLY A 676 -4.59 28.97 16.45
C GLY A 676 -4.95 29.19 14.97
N LEU A 677 -4.53 28.26 14.11
CA LEU A 677 -4.68 28.32 12.64
C LEU A 677 -6.13 28.41 12.16
N HIS A 678 -7.06 27.82 12.91
CA HIS A 678 -8.48 27.76 12.59
C HIS A 678 -9.19 29.12 12.56
N ARG A 679 -8.58 30.19 13.10
CA ARG A 679 -9.13 31.55 13.17
C ARG A 679 -8.50 32.51 12.16
N THR A 680 -7.92 31.98 11.08
CA THR A 680 -7.25 32.78 10.06
C THR A 680 -8.05 32.80 8.77
N SER A 681 -8.09 33.95 8.09
CA SER A 681 -8.69 34.14 6.76
C SER A 681 -8.26 33.04 5.79
N ARG A 682 -6.95 32.75 5.73
CA ARG A 682 -6.37 31.67 4.91
C ARG A 682 -7.01 30.30 5.22
N PHE A 683 -7.25 29.97 6.49
CA PHE A 683 -7.90 28.70 6.84
C PHE A 683 -9.39 28.69 6.48
N GLU A 684 -10.13 29.78 6.73
CA GLU A 684 -11.56 29.87 6.39
C GLU A 684 -11.77 29.72 4.86
N ILE A 685 -10.96 30.41 4.07
CA ILE A 685 -10.92 30.30 2.60
C ILE A 685 -10.52 28.87 2.17
N ALA A 686 -9.54 28.26 2.85
CA ALA A 686 -9.12 26.88 2.59
C ALA A 686 -10.24 25.85 2.85
N ILE A 687 -10.85 25.85 4.05
CA ILE A 687 -11.88 24.86 4.39
C ILE A 687 -13.14 25.06 3.53
N GLN A 688 -13.49 26.29 3.18
CA GLN A 688 -14.60 26.53 2.26
C GLN A 688 -14.28 26.06 0.84
N ALA A 689 -13.06 26.26 0.35
CA ALA A 689 -12.61 25.71 -0.93
C ALA A 689 -12.69 24.16 -0.94
N VAL A 690 -12.23 23.50 0.13
CA VAL A 690 -12.33 22.04 0.28
C VAL A 690 -13.78 21.56 0.28
N ARG A 691 -14.64 22.14 1.12
CA ARG A 691 -16.07 21.82 1.19
C ARG A 691 -16.76 22.00 -0.16
N ASN A 692 -16.50 23.10 -0.85
CA ASN A 692 -17.10 23.39 -2.16
C ASN A 692 -16.67 22.39 -3.24
N MET A 693 -15.40 21.98 -3.29
CA MET A 693 -14.93 21.00 -4.27
C MET A 693 -15.46 19.60 -3.98
N VAL A 694 -15.47 19.18 -2.72
CA VAL A 694 -16.03 17.87 -2.32
C VAL A 694 -17.53 17.80 -2.60
N ALA A 695 -18.28 18.87 -2.31
CA ALA A 695 -19.70 18.95 -2.66
C ALA A 695 -19.97 18.92 -4.18
N LEU A 696 -18.99 19.34 -5.00
CA LEU A 696 -19.11 19.38 -6.46
C LEU A 696 -18.82 18.02 -7.14
N VAL A 697 -17.90 17.21 -6.60
CA VAL A 697 -17.42 15.98 -7.28
C VAL A 697 -17.33 14.71 -6.41
N GLY A 698 -17.70 14.78 -5.13
CA GLY A 698 -17.44 13.70 -4.19
C GLY A 698 -16.00 13.72 -3.65
N ASP A 699 -15.77 12.96 -2.59
CA ASP A 699 -14.54 12.98 -1.79
C ASP A 699 -13.39 12.17 -2.40
N SER A 700 -13.68 11.01 -2.99
CA SER A 700 -12.72 10.19 -3.76
C SER A 700 -12.04 10.96 -4.89
N ASN A 701 -12.70 11.98 -5.43
CA ASN A 701 -12.23 12.81 -6.55
C ASN A 701 -11.42 14.04 -6.13
N VAL A 702 -11.17 14.27 -4.83
CA VAL A 702 -10.44 15.45 -4.32
C VAL A 702 -9.20 15.03 -3.53
N TRP A 703 -8.04 15.55 -3.90
CA TRP A 703 -6.82 15.44 -3.10
C TRP A 703 -6.49 16.74 -2.36
N LEU A 704 -5.98 16.62 -1.14
CA LEU A 704 -5.34 17.69 -0.40
C LEU A 704 -3.82 17.52 -0.45
N ALA A 705 -3.08 18.60 -0.72
CA ALA A 705 -1.63 18.61 -0.65
C ALA A 705 -1.12 19.87 0.07
N GLY A 706 -0.08 19.74 0.88
CA GLY A 706 0.50 20.91 1.54
C GLY A 706 1.94 20.71 1.96
N HIS A 707 2.67 21.82 2.13
CA HIS A 707 4.05 21.82 2.60
C HIS A 707 4.27 22.75 3.79
N SER A 708 5.01 22.31 4.81
CA SER A 708 5.31 23.10 6.01
C SER A 708 4.01 23.60 6.66
N LEU A 709 3.87 24.91 6.87
CA LEU A 709 2.62 25.55 7.29
C LEU A 709 1.42 25.19 6.37
N GLY A 710 1.65 25.03 5.07
CA GLY A 710 0.63 24.58 4.12
C GLY A 710 0.11 23.17 4.40
N SER A 711 0.97 22.25 4.86
CA SER A 711 0.52 20.93 5.33
C SER A 711 -0.21 21.00 6.67
N ALA A 712 0.07 21.98 7.54
CA ALA A 712 -0.76 22.21 8.73
C ALA A 712 -2.18 22.66 8.34
N MET A 713 -2.33 23.53 7.33
CA MET A 713 -3.64 23.92 6.79
C MET A 713 -4.36 22.72 6.12
N ALA A 714 -3.66 21.97 5.27
CA ALA A 714 -4.20 20.75 4.63
C ALA A 714 -4.64 19.70 5.66
N MET A 715 -3.82 19.46 6.69
CA MET A 715 -4.11 18.53 7.77
C MET A 715 -5.33 18.96 8.58
N LEU A 716 -5.42 20.25 8.96
CA LEU A 716 -6.56 20.76 9.71
C LEU A 716 -7.85 20.73 8.88
N ALA A 717 -7.77 20.97 7.57
CA ALA A 717 -8.91 20.82 6.67
C ALA A 717 -9.34 19.35 6.53
N GLY A 718 -8.39 18.44 6.34
CA GLY A 718 -8.63 16.99 6.32
C GLY A 718 -9.27 16.47 7.61
N LYS A 719 -8.78 16.89 8.78
CA LYS A 719 -9.40 16.59 10.08
C LYS A 719 -10.85 17.08 10.17
N ASN A 720 -11.17 18.25 9.63
CA ASN A 720 -12.54 18.79 9.63
C ASN A 720 -13.48 17.97 8.73
N MET A 721 -13.00 17.48 7.58
CA MET A 721 -13.79 16.63 6.68
C MET A 721 -13.94 15.19 7.22
N ALA A 722 -12.88 14.62 7.80
CA ALA A 722 -12.92 13.29 8.40
C ALA A 722 -13.91 13.20 9.57
N LYS A 723 -14.02 14.26 10.39
CA LYS A 723 -15.06 14.38 11.42
C LYS A 723 -16.49 14.38 10.88
N THR A 724 -16.70 14.66 9.60
CA THR A 724 -18.01 14.54 8.92
C THR A 724 -18.12 13.27 8.07
N GLY A 725 -17.27 12.27 8.33
CA GLY A 725 -17.27 10.98 7.61
C GLY A 725 -16.63 11.03 6.22
N ILE A 726 -15.89 12.10 5.88
CA ILE A 726 -15.32 12.32 4.55
C ILE A 726 -13.79 12.18 4.58
N PHE A 727 -13.26 11.15 3.91
CA PHE A 727 -11.86 10.73 4.06
C PHE A 727 -10.99 11.11 2.86
N LEU A 728 -10.54 12.37 2.82
CA LEU A 728 -9.78 12.90 1.69
C LEU A 728 -8.34 12.36 1.62
N ASN A 729 -7.95 11.90 0.43
CA ASN A 729 -6.57 11.57 0.08
C ASN A 729 -5.68 12.80 0.30
N SER A 730 -4.74 12.71 1.23
CA SER A 730 -4.03 13.87 1.77
C SER A 730 -2.51 13.64 1.80
N PHE A 731 -1.75 14.57 1.23
CA PHE A 731 -0.30 14.52 1.08
C PHE A 731 0.35 15.66 1.89
N LEU A 732 0.91 15.32 3.05
CA LEU A 732 1.38 16.28 4.05
C LEU A 732 2.91 16.29 4.10
N PHE A 733 3.55 17.29 3.47
CA PHE A 733 5.00 17.38 3.36
C PHE A 733 5.64 18.25 4.44
N ASN A 734 6.48 17.66 5.29
CA ASN A 734 7.16 18.31 6.41
C ASN A 734 6.24 19.20 7.28
N PRO A 735 5.07 18.73 7.74
CA PRO A 735 4.21 19.53 8.61
C PRO A 735 4.90 19.85 9.94
N PRO A 736 4.64 21.03 10.52
CA PRO A 736 5.13 21.39 11.84
C PRO A 736 4.49 20.52 12.93
N PHE A 737 5.33 20.10 13.89
CA PHE A 737 4.91 19.46 15.13
C PHE A 737 5.04 20.45 16.28
N PHE A 738 3.92 20.86 16.89
CA PHE A 738 3.89 21.95 17.87
C PHE A 738 4.05 21.44 19.31
N SER A 739 5.21 20.86 19.63
CA SER A 739 5.60 20.44 20.98
C SER A 739 7.06 20.79 21.31
N ALA A 740 7.50 20.49 22.53
CA ALA A 740 8.93 20.45 22.84
C ALA A 740 9.63 19.41 21.92
N PRO A 741 10.83 19.71 21.40
CA PRO A 741 11.49 18.86 20.42
C PRO A 741 12.26 17.70 21.08
N VAL A 742 11.51 16.69 21.55
CA VAL A 742 12.03 15.51 22.27
C VAL A 742 12.94 14.66 21.38
N GLU A 743 12.73 14.65 20.06
CA GLU A 743 13.52 13.90 19.10
C GLU A 743 14.99 14.38 19.01
N ARG A 744 15.29 15.59 19.50
CA ARG A 744 16.67 16.10 19.61
C ARG A 744 17.51 15.41 20.69
N ILE A 745 16.89 14.72 21.65
CA ILE A 745 17.60 14.06 22.75
C ILE A 745 18.31 12.80 22.21
N LYS A 746 19.62 12.66 22.44
CA LYS A 746 20.37 11.51 21.90
C LYS A 746 20.04 10.19 22.60
N ASP A 747 19.73 10.25 23.90
CA ASP A 747 19.43 9.08 24.72
C ASP A 747 18.00 8.56 24.48
N LYS A 748 17.89 7.29 24.06
CA LYS A 748 16.59 6.65 23.76
C LYS A 748 15.74 6.42 25.01
N ASN A 749 16.33 6.16 26.18
CA ASN A 749 15.59 5.91 27.42
C ASN A 749 15.02 7.22 27.97
N ILE A 750 15.80 8.31 27.95
CA ILE A 750 15.34 9.64 28.35
C ILE A 750 14.21 10.12 27.42
N LYS A 751 14.34 9.93 26.10
CA LYS A 751 13.26 10.17 25.12
C LYS A 751 11.94 9.48 25.50
N HIS A 752 12.02 8.19 25.84
CA HIS A 752 10.83 7.40 26.19
C HIS A 752 10.23 7.83 27.54
N GLY A 753 11.06 8.10 28.54
CA GLY A 753 10.61 8.61 29.85
C GLY A 753 9.87 9.93 29.73
N ILE A 754 10.39 10.88 28.95
CA ILE A 754 9.74 12.18 28.73
C ILE A 754 8.40 12.04 28.00
N ARG A 755 8.33 11.24 26.93
CA ARG A 755 7.05 11.04 26.20
C ARG A 755 6.01 10.33 27.08
N PHE A 756 6.41 9.25 27.77
CA PHE A 756 5.52 8.53 28.70
C PHE A 756 4.97 9.44 29.81
N ALA A 757 5.84 10.20 30.48
CA ALA A 757 5.42 11.16 31.49
C ALA A 757 4.46 12.23 30.93
N THR A 758 4.75 12.74 29.72
CA THR A 758 3.89 13.71 29.04
C THR A 758 2.50 13.15 28.74
N SER A 759 2.40 11.93 28.21
CA SER A 759 1.11 11.28 27.92
C SER A 759 0.31 10.99 29.19
N VAL A 760 0.95 10.49 30.26
CA VAL A 760 0.29 10.25 31.56
C VAL A 760 -0.22 11.55 32.19
N ILE A 761 0.57 12.63 32.19
CA ILE A 761 0.15 13.95 32.70
C ILE A 761 -1.02 14.49 31.88
N THR A 762 -0.95 14.38 30.54
CA THR A 762 -2.00 14.86 29.62
C THR A 762 -3.31 14.10 29.79
N ALA A 763 -3.25 12.77 29.95
CA ALA A 763 -4.42 11.93 30.24
C ALA A 763 -5.03 12.25 31.61
N GLY A 764 -4.21 12.40 32.66
CA GLY A 764 -4.68 12.77 34.00
C GLY A 764 -5.39 14.13 34.03
N LEU A 765 -4.80 15.15 33.40
CA LEU A 765 -5.43 16.47 33.23
C LEU A 765 -6.73 16.39 32.42
N THR A 766 -6.76 15.58 31.35
CA THR A 766 -7.97 15.35 30.53
C THR A 766 -9.10 14.74 31.35
N ILE A 767 -8.82 13.77 32.22
CA ILE A 767 -9.80 13.15 33.12
C ILE A 767 -10.32 14.18 34.14
N ALA A 768 -9.43 14.95 34.77
CA ALA A 768 -9.80 15.99 35.73
C ALA A 768 -10.69 17.09 35.11
N MET A 769 -10.44 17.47 33.85
CA MET A 769 -11.28 18.44 33.13
C MET A 769 -12.63 17.86 32.66
N LYS A 770 -12.70 16.56 32.34
CA LYS A 770 -14.00 15.91 32.04
C LYS A 770 -14.87 15.78 33.30
N ALA A 771 -14.28 15.63 34.49
CA ALA A 771 -15.01 15.60 35.75
C ALA A 771 -15.70 16.94 36.13
N THR A 772 -15.28 18.07 35.55
CA THR A 772 -15.83 19.40 35.84
C THR A 772 -16.79 19.95 34.78
N GLN A 773 -17.08 19.19 33.71
CA GLN A 773 -17.99 19.63 32.63
C GLN A 773 -19.15 18.63 32.39
N GLN A 774 -20.37 18.99 32.83
CA GLN A 774 -21.59 18.28 32.44
C GLN A 774 -22.10 18.76 31.07
N ARG A 775 -21.81 18.02 29.98
CA ARG A 775 -22.55 18.08 28.70
C ARG A 775 -22.68 16.68 28.10
N GLY A 776 -23.71 16.50 27.27
CA GLY A 776 -24.17 15.20 26.76
C GLY A 776 -23.24 14.52 25.75
N PRO A 777 -23.67 13.37 25.16
CA PRO A 777 -22.82 12.49 24.37
C PRO A 777 -22.51 13.07 22.99
N SER A 778 -21.43 13.85 22.89
CA SER A 778 -20.76 14.10 21.61
C SER A 778 -19.93 12.87 21.21
N GLU A 779 -19.99 12.48 19.95
CA GLU A 779 -19.13 11.42 19.39
C GLU A 779 -17.64 11.70 19.68
N ASP A 780 -16.88 10.64 19.97
CA ASP A 780 -15.44 10.77 20.24
C ASP A 780 -14.69 11.25 18.98
N PRO A 781 -14.10 12.46 18.98
CA PRO A 781 -13.38 12.98 17.82
C PRO A 781 -12.19 12.10 17.41
N PHE A 782 -11.70 11.25 18.31
CA PHE A 782 -10.68 10.25 18.00
C PHE A 782 -11.22 9.17 17.06
N THR A 783 -12.40 8.60 17.34
CA THR A 783 -13.03 7.55 16.53
C THR A 783 -13.41 8.07 15.14
N ALA A 784 -13.87 9.32 15.04
CA ALA A 784 -14.19 9.93 13.75
C ALA A 784 -12.93 10.15 12.88
N LEU A 785 -11.76 10.32 13.51
CA LEU A 785 -10.49 10.51 12.82
C LEU A 785 -9.73 9.20 12.56
N SER A 786 -10.00 8.10 13.26
CA SER A 786 -9.18 6.87 13.18
C SER A 786 -9.22 6.17 11.82
N ALA A 787 -10.32 6.32 11.09
CA ALA A 787 -10.48 5.86 9.71
C ALA A 787 -9.69 6.70 8.68
N TRP A 788 -9.36 7.96 8.99
CA TRP A 788 -8.62 8.82 8.08
C TRP A 788 -7.11 8.55 8.16
N THR A 789 -6.51 8.16 7.03
CA THR A 789 -5.08 7.81 6.95
C THR A 789 -4.38 8.70 5.91
N PRO A 790 -3.93 9.92 6.30
CA PRO A 790 -3.14 10.78 5.41
C PRO A 790 -1.72 10.22 5.18
N TYR A 791 -1.13 10.54 4.03
CA TYR A 791 0.30 10.35 3.78
C TYR A 791 1.10 11.48 4.42
N LEU A 792 2.06 11.12 5.26
CA LEU A 792 2.83 12.03 6.10
C LEU A 792 4.32 11.90 5.80
N PHE A 793 4.86 12.88 5.08
CA PHE A 793 6.24 12.88 4.59
C PHE A 793 7.13 13.71 5.49
N VAL A 794 8.14 13.10 6.12
CA VAL A 794 9.04 13.77 7.07
C VAL A 794 10.51 13.42 6.85
N ASN A 795 11.41 14.35 7.17
CA ASN A 795 12.85 14.12 7.16
C ASN A 795 13.40 14.12 8.61
N PRO A 796 14.21 13.12 9.05
CA PRO A 796 14.81 13.13 10.39
C PRO A 796 15.72 14.34 10.68
N ALA A 797 16.32 14.93 9.63
CA ALA A 797 17.11 16.15 9.74
C ALA A 797 16.26 17.43 9.74
N ASP A 798 14.94 17.35 9.52
CA ASP A 798 14.03 18.48 9.64
C ASP A 798 13.51 18.64 11.08
N HIS A 799 14.11 19.57 11.82
CA HIS A 799 13.73 19.90 13.19
C HIS A 799 12.31 20.50 13.37
N ILE A 800 11.57 20.73 12.29
CA ILE A 800 10.19 21.26 12.32
C ILE A 800 9.16 20.11 12.32
N GLY A 801 9.42 19.03 11.56
CA GLY A 801 8.52 17.88 11.40
C GLY A 801 9.02 16.54 11.96
N SER A 802 10.30 16.40 12.35
CA SER A 802 10.88 15.11 12.76
C SER A 802 10.21 14.47 13.99
N GLU A 803 9.55 15.23 14.86
CA GLU A 803 8.84 14.69 16.03
C GLU A 803 7.70 13.72 15.67
N TYR A 804 7.12 13.80 14.46
CA TYR A 804 6.10 12.83 14.02
C TYR A 804 6.62 11.38 14.01
N ILE A 805 7.91 11.18 13.70
CA ILE A 805 8.56 9.86 13.74
C ILE A 805 8.42 9.28 15.15
N GLY A 806 8.91 10.04 16.13
CA GLY A 806 8.93 9.64 17.51
C GLY A 806 7.56 9.61 18.20
N TYR A 807 6.60 10.42 17.73
CA TYR A 807 5.20 10.39 18.13
C TYR A 807 4.56 9.04 17.80
N PHE A 808 4.63 8.61 16.53
CA PHE A 808 4.05 7.34 16.10
C PHE A 808 4.78 6.11 16.68
N GLU A 809 6.10 6.19 16.86
CA GLU A 809 6.87 5.15 17.57
C GLU A 809 6.47 5.02 19.05
N HIS A 810 6.30 6.14 19.76
CA HIS A 810 5.86 6.12 21.15
C HIS A 810 4.45 5.55 21.26
N ARG A 811 3.55 5.97 20.38
CA ARG A 811 2.19 5.46 20.30
C ARG A 811 2.14 3.95 20.10
N LYS A 812 2.96 3.41 19.19
CA LYS A 812 3.04 1.95 18.98
C LYS A 812 3.46 1.26 20.28
N LYS A 813 4.50 1.75 20.95
CA LYS A 813 4.97 1.16 22.20
C LYS A 813 3.96 1.25 23.34
N MET A 814 3.17 2.32 23.41
CA MET A 814 2.08 2.44 24.38
C MET A 814 1.00 1.39 24.14
N ASP A 815 0.72 1.06 22.88
CA ASP A 815 -0.21 -0.02 22.49
C ASP A 815 0.39 -1.40 22.80
N ASP A 816 1.66 -1.64 22.41
CA ASP A 816 2.41 -2.89 22.66
C ASP A 816 2.48 -3.26 24.17
N ILE A 817 2.44 -2.28 25.09
CA ILE A 817 2.44 -2.49 26.55
C ILE A 817 1.04 -2.46 27.19
N GLY A 818 -0.04 -2.42 26.39
CA GLY A 818 -1.42 -2.37 26.87
C GLY A 818 -1.87 -1.02 27.45
N ALA A 819 -1.08 0.03 27.28
CA ALA A 819 -1.36 1.41 27.72
C ALA A 819 -2.03 2.28 26.63
N GLY A 820 -2.45 1.70 25.50
CA GLY A 820 -3.05 2.41 24.37
C GLY A 820 -4.24 3.32 24.72
N ALA A 821 -5.02 2.98 25.76
CA ALA A 821 -6.10 3.83 26.27
C ALA A 821 -5.61 5.17 26.86
N ILE A 822 -4.45 5.17 27.53
CA ILE A 822 -3.82 6.39 28.06
C ILE A 822 -3.39 7.28 26.90
N GLU A 823 -2.77 6.70 25.87
CA GLU A 823 -2.32 7.42 24.68
C GLU A 823 -3.49 7.92 23.82
N ARG A 824 -4.60 7.18 23.75
CA ARG A 824 -5.86 7.65 23.14
C ARG A 824 -6.39 8.91 23.83
N LEU A 825 -6.40 8.95 25.16
CA LEU A 825 -6.77 10.15 25.93
C LEU A 825 -5.75 11.30 25.75
N ALA A 826 -4.45 10.99 25.75
CA ALA A 826 -3.38 11.96 25.55
C ALA A 826 -3.34 12.54 24.14
N THR A 827 -3.92 11.85 23.14
CA THR A 827 -3.95 12.34 21.75
C THR A 827 -5.22 13.11 21.39
N GLN A 828 -6.19 13.19 22.30
CA GLN A 828 -7.34 14.11 22.20
C GLN A 828 -6.98 15.56 22.58
N ASN A 829 -5.96 15.80 23.40
CA ASN A 829 -5.58 17.14 23.89
C ASN A 829 -4.05 17.27 23.99
N SER A 830 -3.48 18.47 23.77
CA SER A 830 -2.07 18.73 24.12
C SER A 830 -1.97 19.39 25.50
N VAL A 831 -0.82 19.28 26.18
CA VAL A 831 -0.57 19.96 27.48
C VAL A 831 -0.86 21.47 27.39
N GLY A 832 -0.38 22.12 26.33
CA GLY A 832 -0.67 23.54 26.07
C GLY A 832 -2.14 23.81 25.75
N GLY A 833 -2.82 22.92 25.04
CA GLY A 833 -4.26 23.02 24.75
C GLY A 833 -5.13 22.91 26.00
N LEU A 834 -4.76 22.03 26.94
CA LEU A 834 -5.43 21.90 28.25
C LEU A 834 -5.27 23.17 29.09
N PHE A 835 -4.06 23.75 29.13
CA PHE A 835 -3.81 25.03 29.80
C PHE A 835 -4.61 26.17 29.19
N MET A 836 -4.63 26.30 27.85
CA MET A 836 -5.42 27.29 27.14
C MET A 836 -6.93 27.12 27.39
N LYS A 837 -7.42 25.88 27.41
CA LYS A 837 -8.83 25.57 27.70
C LYS A 837 -9.21 25.89 29.16
N ALA A 838 -8.29 25.73 30.11
CA ALA A 838 -8.50 26.12 31.51
C ALA A 838 -8.61 27.65 31.69
N ILE A 839 -7.96 28.45 30.84
CA ILE A 839 -8.09 29.93 30.81
C ILE A 839 -9.16 30.44 29.82
N GLY A 840 -10.11 29.58 29.42
CA GLY A 840 -11.25 29.96 28.58
C GLY A 840 -10.95 30.13 27.08
N LYS A 841 -9.79 29.68 26.59
CA LYS A 841 -9.42 29.71 25.17
C LYS A 841 -9.40 28.30 24.57
N GLU A 842 -10.43 27.95 23.81
CA GLU A 842 -10.46 26.68 23.09
C GLU A 842 -9.40 26.63 21.97
N SER A 843 -8.57 25.57 21.99
CA SER A 843 -7.69 25.21 20.87
C SER A 843 -7.62 23.69 20.73
N GLU A 844 -7.89 23.19 19.51
CA GLU A 844 -7.70 21.77 19.17
C GLU A 844 -6.22 21.52 18.83
N PRO A 845 -5.59 20.42 19.29
CA PRO A 845 -4.24 20.06 18.89
C PRO A 845 -4.16 19.79 17.37
N MET A 846 -3.49 20.70 16.66
CA MET A 846 -3.45 20.69 15.20
C MET A 846 -2.56 19.57 14.62
N HIS A 847 -1.54 19.15 15.36
CA HIS A 847 -0.53 18.17 14.94
C HIS A 847 -0.82 16.73 15.42
N LEU A 848 -1.90 16.50 16.17
CA LEU A 848 -2.26 15.17 16.66
C LEU A 848 -3.31 14.55 15.74
N ILE A 849 -2.94 13.41 15.17
CA ILE A 849 -3.79 12.53 14.33
C ILE A 849 -3.64 11.08 14.81
N PRO A 850 -4.70 10.25 14.74
CA PRO A 850 -4.65 8.86 15.20
C PRO A 850 -3.83 7.98 14.24
N SER A 851 -4.16 8.01 12.95
CA SER A 851 -3.61 7.15 11.90
C SER A 851 -2.85 7.97 10.85
N ALA A 852 -1.83 7.38 10.21
CA ALA A 852 -1.12 7.95 9.05
C ALA A 852 -0.29 6.87 8.33
N ASN A 853 -0.05 7.07 7.03
CA ASN A 853 1.06 6.42 6.34
C ASN A 853 2.30 7.31 6.47
N LEU A 854 3.22 6.97 7.38
CA LEU A 854 4.42 7.75 7.65
C LEU A 854 5.53 7.35 6.67
N VAL A 855 6.03 8.32 5.91
CA VAL A 855 7.13 8.14 4.95
C VAL A 855 8.31 9.00 5.36
N ILE A 856 9.39 8.35 5.75
CA ILE A 856 10.61 8.97 6.28
C ILE A 856 11.65 9.05 5.17
N ASN A 857 12.17 10.25 4.88
CA ASN A 857 13.28 10.42 3.94
C ASN A 857 14.62 10.33 4.68
N THR A 858 15.32 9.21 4.53
CA THR A 858 16.63 8.95 5.17
C THR A 858 17.82 9.45 4.34
N THR A 859 17.57 10.03 3.17
CA THR A 859 18.61 10.62 2.30
C THR A 859 19.38 11.74 3.03
N PRO A 860 20.72 11.72 3.07
CA PRO A 860 21.52 12.76 3.71
C PRO A 860 21.25 14.17 3.13
N ALA A 861 20.91 15.12 4.00
CA ALA A 861 20.77 16.54 3.69
C ALA A 861 21.98 17.33 4.20
N ARG A 862 22.39 18.37 3.47
CA ARG A 862 23.53 19.24 3.83
C ARG A 862 23.19 20.25 4.92
N ASP A 863 21.95 20.74 4.92
CA ASP A 863 21.44 21.72 5.87
C ASP A 863 19.93 21.52 6.15
N LEU A 864 19.42 22.26 7.13
CA LEU A 864 18.00 22.25 7.50
C LEU A 864 17.08 22.72 6.36
N LYS A 865 17.56 23.55 5.44
CA LYS A 865 16.76 24.10 4.32
C LYS A 865 16.56 23.07 3.22
N GLU A 866 17.56 22.21 2.99
CA GLU A 866 17.47 21.01 2.19
C GLU A 866 16.59 19.95 2.86
N ALA A 867 16.78 19.71 4.16
CA ALA A 867 16.00 18.75 4.94
C ALA A 867 14.52 19.13 5.11
N HIS A 868 14.19 20.42 5.21
CA HIS A 868 12.80 20.90 5.31
C HIS A 868 12.17 21.16 3.94
N GLY A 869 12.94 21.43 2.88
CA GLY A 869 12.39 21.91 1.61
C GLY A 869 11.58 20.87 0.82
N ILE A 870 10.43 21.29 0.29
CA ILE A 870 9.52 20.48 -0.57
C ILE A 870 10.23 19.76 -1.73
N HIS A 871 11.28 20.38 -2.28
CA HIS A 871 12.05 19.89 -3.41
C HIS A 871 12.87 18.61 -3.15
N GLN A 872 12.95 18.13 -1.91
CA GLN A 872 13.52 16.80 -1.65
C GLN A 872 12.60 15.68 -2.17
N TRP A 873 11.29 15.91 -2.22
CA TRP A 873 10.26 14.89 -2.42
C TRP A 873 10.05 14.48 -3.89
N TRP A 874 10.91 14.92 -4.80
CA TRP A 874 10.92 14.53 -6.23
C TRP A 874 12.34 14.26 -6.80
N ARG A 875 13.32 13.96 -5.94
CA ARG A 875 14.72 13.66 -6.33
C ARG A 875 14.94 12.21 -6.78
N ASP A 876 15.79 11.99 -7.76
CA ASP A 876 15.97 10.64 -8.35
C ASP A 876 16.64 9.60 -7.43
N ASN A 877 17.35 10.04 -6.38
CA ASN A 877 18.12 9.18 -5.46
C ASN A 877 17.58 9.24 -4.02
N MET A 878 16.26 9.12 -3.83
CA MET A 878 15.64 9.13 -2.50
C MET A 878 15.75 7.76 -1.82
N GLN A 879 16.25 7.73 -0.58
CA GLN A 879 16.07 6.62 0.35
C GLN A 879 14.85 6.94 1.22
N LEU A 880 13.83 6.08 1.16
CA LEU A 880 12.57 6.26 1.88
C LEU A 880 12.26 5.01 2.70
N GLU A 881 11.72 5.22 3.90
CA GLU A 881 11.13 4.17 4.73
C GLU A 881 9.64 4.49 4.92
N SER A 882 8.77 3.59 4.48
CA SER A 882 7.31 3.73 4.60
C SER A 882 6.78 2.83 5.71
N LYS A 883 5.88 3.35 6.56
CA LYS A 883 5.27 2.61 7.65
C LYS A 883 3.85 3.10 7.93
N LEU A 884 2.89 2.21 7.73
CA LEU A 884 1.50 2.43 8.09
C LEU A 884 1.32 2.35 9.62
N TYR A 885 0.70 3.39 10.17
CA TYR A 885 0.24 3.46 11.55
C TYR A 885 -1.28 3.62 11.53
N SER A 886 -2.01 2.65 12.07
CA SER A 886 -3.47 2.65 12.13
C SER A 886 -3.92 2.23 13.52
N TYR A 887 -4.72 3.07 14.18
CA TYR A 887 -5.23 2.85 15.54
C TYR A 887 -6.71 3.24 15.58
N ARG A 888 -7.58 2.37 16.11
CA ARG A 888 -9.05 2.53 16.06
C ARG A 888 -9.64 3.16 17.33
#